data_AF-E9AGT0-F1
#
_entry.id   AF-E9AGT0-F1
#
_cell.length_a   1.000
_cell.length_b   1.000
_cell.length_c   1.000
_cell.angle_alpha   90.00
_cell.angle_beta   90.00
_cell.angle_gamma   90.00
#
_symmetry.space_group_name_H-M   'P 1'
#
loop_
_entity.id
_entity.type
_entity.pdbx_description
1 polymer ?
#
loop_
_entity_poly.entity_id
_entity_poly.type
_entity_poly.pdbx_seq_one_letter_code
_entity_poly.pdbx_strand_id
1 'polypeptide(L)'
;MHSPMEHTPTSASGGAGRFVSTSPVALSAGSSVHAAPRQPLTSRAGSLTEGGLSKPLGSIQVLVSERVSLPASLSCAALGSLQTSSAAEEAFVSCSSLPAVAAKSPSAQRSPPWKCGRLYFVSPTTALDVGAADYNTVYPRCCSLEYLAGLAVAAYIILYGFAAIRDFCDRHAKYYWIKLVYPTPLFLRLGTNGYDNLTDKQWTGFCGQYPKLLGVALLLGAWSALCRDSRASSPPSSSSSPLSAFTTGKQRADVGDRRPPGTPLASVYQLCSHAALTLAERVILYRSSCIPAFYTVVGVVFVIFVHGPHFFLPLLIIIANYVIFSRLQRWCPYWLFMVIMWAAHVTLLYLIEINDGFEQTYWLQYFVPTSEKVAWAVLAEVRIPLWKQRMRWCVAFRMSTLRLIAFNYDLWEATHAAARARDRARAKHDTGCVECAQLREQNAASAAALPAEALRCYKYRTEYARDPADYNFLNYAAYVLFPPLYLAGPMSSFNAFVSHMRVPSTSMPLRKMVRYAFGILRIYITEYTLLHFVHIPCLGSYAFVILRMTLLEQAHFLFYMLAYLWLKFSFIWKSSRLFAMFSGIEVPEDMRRCFGNTLTVRGFWRDWHASFNLWIVRYMYIPMGGRSRVALSVLPIFLFIAVWHDPALHLVKWAVCIAAMFVAEVAVSGCFGWAAAAFRREMAAAAPTGAVSDAALENGRPTNCAPRRSLLARLARLSARRLSPRTRAWLHRQIRVVGGMSTVFALIVANLIGFSMQNSSATIAKIGTTLEPTDAEDIIARSFSQLTPWFATGLLVSLYTLSSLAVIDRDMQAHMMSWLRQQYKLNKRTSGATPVEGRT
;
A
#
# COMPACT_ATOMS: atom_id res chain seq x y z
N MET A 1 49.22 -4.37 24.76
CA MET A 1 50.26 -5.30 24.26
C MET A 1 49.72 -6.02 23.04
N HIS A 2 50.58 -6.24 22.04
CA HIS A 2 50.33 -6.88 20.74
C HIS A 2 49.28 -6.25 19.79
N SER A 3 49.62 -6.31 18.50
CA SER A 3 49.15 -5.45 17.40
C SER A 3 48.33 -6.21 16.34
N PRO A 4 47.68 -5.53 15.38
CA PRO A 4 46.71 -6.14 14.45
C PRO A 4 47.27 -6.46 13.05
N MET A 5 46.43 -7.13 12.25
CA MET A 5 46.33 -7.13 10.77
C MET A 5 44.87 -7.53 10.47
N GLU A 6 44.04 -6.82 9.69
CA GLU A 6 44.15 -6.43 8.27
C GLU A 6 44.39 -7.61 7.32
N HIS A 7 43.35 -8.01 6.56
CA HIS A 7 43.40 -8.25 5.11
C HIS A 7 42.04 -8.69 4.53
N THR A 8 41.37 -7.78 3.83
CA THR A 8 40.57 -8.06 2.61
C THR A 8 41.54 -7.99 1.39
N PRO A 9 41.24 -8.47 0.14
CA PRO A 9 39.93 -8.46 -0.52
C PRO A 9 39.69 -9.64 -1.53
N THR A 10 39.01 -9.34 -2.66
CA THR A 10 38.78 -10.14 -3.89
C THR A 10 37.88 -11.39 -3.80
N SER A 11 37.50 -11.99 -4.94
CA SER A 11 36.44 -11.56 -5.89
C SER A 11 36.44 -12.46 -7.13
N ALA A 12 35.36 -13.21 -7.37
CA ALA A 12 35.06 -13.95 -8.59
C ALA A 12 33.51 -14.04 -8.72
N SER A 13 32.82 -13.86 -9.85
CA SER A 13 32.88 -14.52 -11.16
C SER A 13 32.84 -16.05 -11.07
N GLY A 14 32.06 -16.79 -11.84
CA GLY A 14 31.19 -16.43 -12.96
C GLY A 14 30.98 -17.66 -13.87
N GLY A 15 29.81 -17.75 -14.52
CA GLY A 15 29.41 -18.94 -15.30
C GLY A 15 28.85 -20.08 -14.44
N ALA A 16 28.28 -21.17 -14.97
CA ALA A 16 27.66 -21.49 -16.26
C ALA A 16 27.50 -23.03 -16.33
N GLY A 17 26.47 -23.59 -15.66
CA GLY A 17 26.13 -25.01 -15.73
C GLY A 17 24.61 -25.16 -15.64
N ARG A 18 23.94 -25.50 -16.75
CA ARG A 18 23.57 -26.85 -17.24
C ARG A 18 22.28 -27.39 -16.60
N PHE A 19 21.44 -27.99 -17.45
CA PHE A 19 20.23 -28.71 -17.04
C PHE A 19 20.62 -30.02 -16.33
N VAL A 20 19.94 -30.34 -15.24
CA VAL A 20 19.67 -31.72 -14.81
C VAL A 20 18.20 -31.79 -14.40
N SER A 21 17.54 -32.92 -14.65
CA SER A 21 16.14 -33.16 -14.31
C SER A 21 16.00 -34.41 -13.46
N THR A 22 15.28 -34.31 -12.35
CA THR A 22 14.75 -35.46 -11.60
C THR A 22 13.30 -35.17 -11.22
N SER A 23 12.49 -36.22 -11.18
CA SER A 23 11.08 -36.16 -10.73
C SER A 23 10.96 -36.82 -9.34
N PRO A 24 9.77 -37.29 -8.92
CA PRO A 24 9.18 -36.89 -7.65
C PRO A 24 9.71 -37.65 -6.43
N VAL A 25 9.55 -37.04 -5.26
CA VAL A 25 9.56 -37.77 -3.97
C VAL A 25 8.24 -37.49 -3.28
N ALA A 26 7.42 -38.53 -3.15
CA ALA A 26 6.34 -38.55 -2.17
C ALA A 26 6.92 -38.94 -0.81
N LEU A 27 6.44 -38.32 0.27
CA LEU A 27 6.72 -38.76 1.64
C LEU A 27 5.38 -39.10 2.31
N SER A 28 4.98 -40.36 2.18
CA SER A 28 3.90 -40.94 2.97
C SER A 28 4.48 -41.57 4.24
N ALA A 29 4.29 -40.89 5.37
CA ALA A 29 4.40 -41.49 6.69
C ALA A 29 3.37 -40.81 7.63
N GLY A 30 2.65 -41.53 8.48
CA GLY A 30 2.71 -42.98 8.66
C GLY A 30 2.18 -43.45 10.00
N SER A 31 0.94 -43.13 10.35
CA SER A 31 0.24 -43.77 11.48
C SER A 31 -1.27 -43.65 11.31
N SER A 32 -1.98 -44.75 11.60
CA SER A 32 -3.43 -44.87 11.51
C SER A 32 -4.07 -44.86 12.88
N VAL A 33 -5.17 -44.11 13.04
CA VAL A 33 -6.29 -44.50 13.91
C VAL A 33 -7.59 -44.09 13.21
N HIS A 34 -8.41 -45.06 12.83
CA HIS A 34 -9.82 -44.82 12.49
C HIS A 34 -10.65 -44.87 13.79
N ALA A 35 -11.28 -43.76 14.18
CA ALA A 35 -12.29 -43.75 15.24
C ALA A 35 -13.25 -42.54 15.11
N ALA A 36 -14.31 -42.72 14.34
CA ALA A 36 -15.62 -42.17 14.68
C ALA A 36 -16.37 -43.24 15.54
N PRO A 37 -17.52 -42.99 16.20
CA PRO A 37 -18.44 -41.85 16.02
C PRO A 37 -19.05 -41.30 17.34
N ARG A 38 -20.21 -40.62 17.21
CA ARG A 38 -21.30 -40.35 18.18
C ARG A 38 -21.44 -38.90 18.69
N GLN A 39 -22.60 -38.33 18.35
CA GLN A 39 -23.29 -37.27 19.11
C GLN A 39 -24.03 -37.91 20.33
N PRO A 40 -24.89 -37.18 21.04
CA PRO A 40 -24.57 -36.31 22.17
C PRO A 40 -25.18 -36.89 23.48
N LEU A 41 -25.15 -36.15 24.59
CA LEU A 41 -26.34 -35.95 25.46
C LEU A 41 -26.10 -34.94 26.60
N THR A 42 -27.20 -34.52 27.21
CA THR A 42 -27.34 -33.39 28.14
C THR A 42 -27.28 -33.80 29.62
N SER A 43 -26.79 -32.88 30.47
CA SER A 43 -27.36 -32.63 31.81
C SER A 43 -26.88 -31.28 32.38
N ARG A 44 -27.50 -30.65 33.39
CA ARG A 44 -28.94 -30.37 33.66
C ARG A 44 -29.01 -29.42 34.89
N ALA A 45 -29.45 -28.16 34.69
CA ALA A 45 -29.71 -27.14 35.75
C ALA A 45 -28.49 -26.81 36.66
N GLY A 46 -28.45 -25.70 37.43
CA GLY A 46 -29.27 -24.49 37.57
C GLY A 46 -28.39 -23.42 38.27
N SER A 47 -28.84 -22.27 38.81
CA SER A 47 -30.11 -21.52 38.75
C SER A 47 -29.91 -20.22 39.57
N LEU A 48 -30.55 -19.09 39.21
CA LEU A 48 -30.63 -17.83 39.99
C LEU A 48 -29.28 -17.07 40.13
N THR A 49 -29.18 -15.74 40.38
CA THR A 49 -30.21 -14.67 40.55
C THR A 49 -29.71 -13.31 39.98
N GLU A 50 -30.57 -12.30 40.04
CA GLU A 50 -30.43 -10.95 39.45
C GLU A 50 -29.41 -10.02 40.13
N GLY A 51 -29.01 -8.93 39.44
CA GLY A 51 -28.45 -7.73 40.09
C GLY A 51 -27.45 -6.88 39.27
N GLY A 52 -27.83 -5.64 38.93
CA GLY A 52 -26.87 -4.56 38.60
C GLY A 52 -26.79 -4.07 37.13
N LEU A 53 -27.47 -2.97 36.81
CA LEU A 53 -27.28 -2.23 35.55
C LEU A 53 -26.14 -1.19 35.65
N SER A 54 -25.11 -1.29 34.81
CA SER A 54 -24.33 -0.10 34.37
C SER A 54 -23.57 -0.35 33.05
N LYS A 55 -23.84 0.46 32.02
CA LYS A 55 -23.09 0.49 30.74
C LYS A 55 -21.93 1.50 30.85
N PRO A 56 -20.79 1.31 30.14
CA PRO A 56 -20.65 1.86 28.78
C PRO A 56 -19.88 0.93 27.80
N LEU A 57 -20.28 0.75 26.54
CA LEU A 57 -20.19 1.72 25.43
C LEU A 57 -18.76 2.26 25.14
N GLY A 58 -17.83 1.38 24.71
CA GLY A 58 -16.45 1.77 24.35
C GLY A 58 -15.83 1.14 23.08
N SER A 59 -16.45 0.13 22.46
CA SER A 59 -15.84 -0.61 21.33
C SER A 59 -15.57 0.29 20.11
N ILE A 60 -14.29 0.48 19.81
CA ILE A 60 -13.79 0.98 18.53
C ILE A 60 -12.74 0.00 18.05
N GLN A 61 -13.05 -0.62 16.92
CA GLN A 61 -12.17 -1.54 16.23
C GLN A 61 -11.65 -0.85 14.96
N VAL A 62 -10.33 -0.84 14.78
CA VAL A 62 -9.56 -1.20 13.58
C VAL A 62 -9.45 -2.72 13.60
N LEU A 63 -10.61 -3.37 13.54
CA LEU A 63 -10.76 -4.61 12.82
C LEU A 63 -11.26 -4.23 11.43
N VAL A 64 -10.78 -4.95 10.42
CA VAL A 64 -11.61 -5.19 9.24
C VAL A 64 -12.67 -6.19 9.70
N SER A 65 -13.94 -5.80 9.61
CA SER A 65 -15.11 -6.35 10.32
C SER A 65 -15.27 -5.88 11.77
N GLU A 66 -16.13 -4.87 11.98
CA GLU A 66 -16.94 -4.79 13.20
C GLU A 66 -18.41 -5.03 12.80
N ARG A 67 -18.84 -6.30 12.83
CA ARG A 67 -20.20 -6.76 12.45
C ARG A 67 -20.41 -6.64 10.92
N VAL A 68 -21.65 -6.94 10.48
CA VAL A 68 -22.16 -6.84 9.10
C VAL A 68 -21.80 -8.05 8.21
N SER A 69 -22.83 -8.75 7.71
CA SER A 69 -22.84 -9.92 6.83
C SER A 69 -22.80 -9.56 5.33
N LEU A 70 -22.63 -10.57 4.47
CA LEU A 70 -22.19 -10.48 3.06
C LEU A 70 -23.06 -9.56 2.13
N PRO A 71 -22.56 -8.96 0.99
CA PRO A 71 -22.45 -7.44 0.85
C PRO A 71 -22.89 -6.34 -0.27
N ALA A 72 -23.19 -6.51 -1.59
CA ALA A 72 -23.27 -5.48 -2.75
C ALA A 72 -24.41 -4.43 -3.04
N SER A 73 -24.54 -3.69 -4.21
CA SER A 73 -23.61 -2.93 -5.15
C SER A 73 -24.06 -1.63 -5.85
N LEU A 74 -23.12 -0.68 -5.88
CA LEU A 74 -22.89 0.44 -6.81
C LEU A 74 -24.13 1.32 -7.11
N SER A 75 -24.36 2.30 -6.25
CA SER A 75 -25.30 3.38 -6.46
C SER A 75 -24.93 4.25 -7.66
N CYS A 76 -25.97 4.59 -8.40
CA CYS A 76 -26.06 5.67 -9.36
C CYS A 76 -25.37 6.99 -8.99
N ALA A 77 -25.09 7.73 -10.05
CA ALA A 77 -25.25 9.18 -10.09
C ALA A 77 -24.35 10.03 -9.17
N ALA A 78 -23.04 9.92 -9.41
CA ALA A 78 -22.26 11.14 -9.65
C ALA A 78 -21.61 11.05 -11.04
N LEU A 79 -22.23 11.69 -12.03
CA LEU A 79 -21.57 12.01 -13.30
C LEU A 79 -20.33 12.88 -13.00
N GLY A 80 -19.21 12.63 -13.69
CA GLY A 80 -18.08 13.56 -13.67
C GLY A 80 -16.75 13.07 -13.08
N SER A 81 -16.32 11.84 -13.37
CA SER A 81 -14.89 11.65 -13.72
C SER A 81 -14.63 10.34 -14.47
N LEU A 82 -14.21 10.48 -15.73
CA LEU A 82 -13.20 9.60 -16.27
C LEU A 82 -11.93 9.78 -15.42
N GLN A 83 -11.58 8.82 -14.58
CA GLN A 83 -10.23 8.76 -14.02
C GLN A 83 -9.27 8.20 -15.07
N THR A 84 -9.00 9.00 -16.10
CA THR A 84 -7.86 8.84 -16.99
C THR A 84 -6.58 9.01 -16.18
N SER A 85 -6.12 7.92 -15.55
CA SER A 85 -4.77 7.62 -15.03
C SER A 85 -3.99 8.77 -14.36
N SER A 86 -3.38 8.53 -13.19
CA SER A 86 -2.45 9.49 -12.59
C SER A 86 -1.15 9.71 -13.39
N ALA A 87 -1.01 9.08 -14.57
CA ALA A 87 -0.01 9.36 -15.60
C ALA A 87 -0.62 9.84 -16.93
N ALA A 88 -1.92 10.15 -16.97
CA ALA A 88 -2.62 10.75 -18.11
C ALA A 88 -3.32 12.08 -17.76
N GLU A 89 -3.66 12.34 -16.49
CA GLU A 89 -3.87 13.72 -16.01
C GLU A 89 -2.64 14.63 -16.25
N GLU A 90 -1.44 14.06 -16.35
CA GLU A 90 -0.21 14.78 -16.73
C GLU A 90 0.00 14.85 -18.28
N ALA A 91 -0.82 14.16 -19.08
CA ALA A 91 -0.66 14.06 -20.53
C ALA A 91 -1.75 14.78 -21.36
N PHE A 92 -2.84 15.25 -20.74
CA PHE A 92 -4.02 15.79 -21.46
C PHE A 92 -4.30 17.28 -21.22
N VAL A 93 -3.44 18.01 -20.49
CA VAL A 93 -3.64 19.42 -20.12
C VAL A 93 -2.47 20.30 -20.57
N SER A 94 -2.19 20.30 -21.89
CA SER A 94 -1.16 21.15 -22.52
C SER A 94 -1.60 21.69 -23.87
N CYS A 95 -2.81 22.25 -23.95
CA CYS A 95 -3.33 23.00 -25.11
C CYS A 95 -4.27 24.14 -24.64
N SER A 96 -3.70 25.20 -24.07
CA SER A 96 -4.44 26.44 -23.74
C SER A 96 -3.49 27.65 -23.81
N SER A 97 -3.81 28.57 -24.74
CA SER A 97 -3.37 29.98 -24.85
C SER A 97 -2.09 30.48 -24.15
N LEU A 98 -1.14 30.89 -25.00
CA LEU A 98 -0.03 31.87 -24.84
C LEU A 98 -0.48 33.23 -24.20
N PRO A 99 0.42 34.17 -23.79
CA PRO A 99 1.74 34.42 -24.38
C PRO A 99 2.97 34.80 -23.51
N ALA A 100 4.15 34.58 -24.13
CA ALA A 100 5.37 35.40 -24.15
C ALA A 100 6.04 35.95 -22.85
N VAL A 101 7.15 35.31 -22.47
CA VAL A 101 8.46 35.99 -22.25
C VAL A 101 9.54 35.13 -22.94
N ALA A 102 10.57 35.73 -23.52
CA ALA A 102 11.56 35.03 -24.36
C ALA A 102 12.94 34.86 -23.69
N ALA A 103 13.50 33.64 -23.77
CA ALA A 103 14.90 33.35 -23.48
C ALA A 103 15.40 32.23 -24.42
N LYS A 104 16.63 32.34 -24.96
CA LYS A 104 17.17 31.46 -26.01
C LYS A 104 18.00 30.31 -25.43
N SER A 105 17.65 29.06 -25.71
CA SER A 105 18.57 27.90 -25.68
C SER A 105 18.06 26.78 -26.63
N PRO A 106 18.90 25.80 -27.04
CA PRO A 106 18.84 25.30 -28.41
C PRO A 106 17.95 24.08 -28.69
N SER A 107 17.21 24.18 -29.81
CA SER A 107 16.84 23.10 -30.75
C SER A 107 16.54 21.70 -30.18
N ALA A 108 15.52 21.57 -29.34
CA ALA A 108 14.80 20.31 -29.20
C ALA A 108 13.82 20.13 -30.39
N GLN A 109 13.82 18.96 -31.03
CA GLN A 109 12.93 18.68 -32.16
C GLN A 109 11.46 18.76 -31.72
N ARG A 110 10.64 19.55 -32.43
CA ARG A 110 9.19 19.62 -32.19
C ARG A 110 8.57 18.23 -32.39
N SER A 111 7.85 17.76 -31.38
CA SER A 111 6.86 16.68 -31.56
C SER A 111 5.85 17.09 -32.63
N PRO A 112 5.39 16.18 -33.51
CA PRO A 112 4.30 16.48 -34.42
C PRO A 112 3.05 16.91 -33.60
N PRO A 113 2.34 17.97 -34.00
CA PRO A 113 1.20 18.45 -33.23
C PRO A 113 0.10 17.39 -33.21
N TRP A 114 -0.49 17.16 -32.04
CA TRP A 114 -1.66 16.31 -31.89
C TRP A 114 -2.86 16.99 -32.57
N LYS A 115 -3.04 16.74 -33.88
CA LYS A 115 -4.20 17.16 -34.66
C LYS A 115 -5.45 16.41 -34.20
N CYS A 116 -6.03 16.87 -33.10
CA CYS A 116 -7.43 16.63 -32.78
C CYS A 116 -8.30 17.20 -33.92
N GLY A 117 -9.42 16.57 -34.25
CA GLY A 117 -10.33 17.05 -35.31
C GLY A 117 -10.41 16.22 -36.61
N ARG A 118 -9.88 15.00 -36.67
CA ARG A 118 -10.34 13.99 -37.66
C ARG A 118 -10.86 12.72 -37.00
N LEU A 119 -12.17 12.51 -37.18
CA LEU A 119 -12.85 11.22 -37.01
C LEU A 119 -12.37 10.25 -38.09
N TYR A 120 -11.36 9.45 -37.74
CA TYR A 120 -11.01 8.28 -38.52
C TYR A 120 -11.90 7.12 -38.05
N PHE A 121 -12.97 6.83 -38.79
CA PHE A 121 -13.61 5.52 -38.74
C PHE A 121 -12.59 4.50 -39.26
N VAL A 122 -11.94 3.81 -38.31
CA VAL A 122 -10.99 2.74 -38.65
C VAL A 122 -11.82 1.56 -39.17
N SER A 123 -11.70 1.27 -40.46
CA SER A 123 -12.28 0.06 -41.05
C SER A 123 -11.78 -1.16 -40.28
N PRO A 124 -12.62 -2.20 -40.08
CA PRO A 124 -12.18 -3.49 -39.53
C PRO A 124 -10.95 -4.10 -40.23
N THR A 125 -10.64 -3.64 -41.45
CA THR A 125 -9.57 -4.17 -42.30
C THR A 125 -8.32 -3.27 -42.45
N THR A 126 -8.26 -2.07 -41.81
CA THR A 126 -7.21 -1.05 -42.08
C THR A 126 -5.77 -1.57 -41.97
N ALA A 127 -5.02 -1.54 -43.07
CA ALA A 127 -3.68 -2.11 -43.20
C ALA A 127 -2.63 -1.40 -42.33
N LEU A 128 -1.77 -2.18 -41.67
CA LEU A 128 -0.56 -1.75 -40.98
C LEU A 128 0.52 -2.81 -41.16
N ASP A 129 1.50 -2.51 -41.98
CA ASP A 129 2.51 -3.45 -42.50
C ASP A 129 3.76 -3.45 -41.62
N VAL A 130 3.59 -3.76 -40.33
CA VAL A 130 4.61 -3.56 -39.30
C VAL A 130 4.73 -4.76 -38.36
N GLY A 131 5.95 -5.07 -37.94
CA GLY A 131 6.27 -6.21 -37.08
C GLY A 131 5.70 -6.11 -35.66
N ALA A 132 5.86 -7.18 -34.88
CA ALA A 132 5.28 -7.33 -33.54
C ALA A 132 5.83 -6.36 -32.45
N ALA A 133 6.63 -5.36 -32.84
CA ALA A 133 7.09 -4.28 -31.96
C ALA A 133 6.05 -3.14 -31.83
N ASP A 134 5.37 -2.78 -32.92
CA ASP A 134 4.57 -1.55 -33.01
C ASP A 134 3.07 -1.72 -32.69
N TYR A 135 2.71 -2.86 -32.12
CA TYR A 135 1.33 -3.17 -31.69
C TYR A 135 0.75 -2.15 -30.68
N ASN A 136 1.62 -1.35 -30.06
CA ASN A 136 1.28 -0.33 -29.06
C ASN A 136 0.76 0.99 -29.68
N THR A 137 0.85 1.19 -30.99
CA THR A 137 0.51 2.49 -31.61
C THR A 137 -0.99 2.68 -31.89
N VAL A 138 -1.78 1.60 -31.92
CA VAL A 138 -3.12 1.56 -32.54
C VAL A 138 -4.26 1.85 -31.56
N TYR A 139 -4.09 1.56 -30.26
CA TYR A 139 -5.15 1.66 -29.24
C TYR A 139 -5.26 2.96 -28.38
N PRO A 140 -4.50 4.08 -28.57
CA PRO A 140 -4.43 5.16 -27.58
C PRO A 140 -5.63 6.14 -27.59
N ARG A 141 -6.83 5.73 -27.99
CA ARG A 141 -8.05 6.55 -27.97
C ARG A 141 -9.14 5.86 -27.15
N CYS A 142 -9.65 6.53 -26.11
CA CYS A 142 -10.77 6.09 -25.26
C CYS A 142 -12.14 6.10 -25.97
N CYS A 143 -12.14 5.94 -27.30
CA CYS A 143 -13.29 6.05 -28.20
C CYS A 143 -13.39 4.84 -29.14
N SER A 144 -12.68 3.74 -28.86
CA SER A 144 -12.92 2.49 -29.57
C SER A 144 -14.30 1.94 -29.19
N LEU A 145 -15.00 1.31 -30.14
CA LEU A 145 -16.32 0.75 -29.89
C LEU A 145 -16.30 -0.30 -28.77
N GLU A 146 -15.22 -1.11 -28.66
CA GLU A 146 -15.02 -2.05 -27.56
C GLU A 146 -14.97 -1.36 -26.18
N TYR A 147 -14.28 -0.21 -26.07
CA TYR A 147 -14.16 0.53 -24.82
C TYR A 147 -15.48 1.21 -24.44
N LEU A 148 -16.14 1.85 -25.41
CA LEU A 148 -17.41 2.55 -25.19
C LEU A 148 -18.55 1.56 -24.86
N ALA A 149 -18.64 0.44 -25.56
CA ALA A 149 -19.61 -0.61 -25.25
C ALA A 149 -19.33 -1.25 -23.88
N GLY A 150 -18.06 -1.54 -23.56
CA GLY A 150 -17.68 -2.05 -22.25
C GLY A 150 -18.02 -1.07 -21.11
N LEU A 151 -17.78 0.23 -21.32
CA LEU A 151 -18.13 1.28 -20.36
C LEU A 151 -19.66 1.39 -20.18
N ALA A 152 -20.44 1.29 -21.25
CA ALA A 152 -21.91 1.30 -21.21
C ALA A 152 -22.48 0.09 -20.46
N VAL A 153 -21.96 -1.12 -20.71
CA VAL A 153 -22.37 -2.35 -20.00
C VAL A 153 -21.99 -2.26 -18.52
N ALA A 154 -20.78 -1.80 -18.19
CA ALA A 154 -20.36 -1.61 -16.80
C ALA A 154 -21.23 -0.57 -16.07
N ALA A 155 -21.58 0.54 -16.74
CA ALA A 155 -22.49 1.54 -16.20
C ALA A 155 -23.89 0.96 -15.99
N TYR A 156 -24.45 0.22 -16.95
CA TYR A 156 -25.75 -0.43 -16.83
C TYR A 156 -25.83 -1.36 -15.61
N ILE A 157 -24.83 -2.23 -15.41
CA ILE A 157 -24.77 -3.15 -14.26
C ILE A 157 -24.78 -2.37 -12.93
N ILE A 158 -24.02 -1.27 -12.84
CA ILE A 158 -23.99 -0.40 -11.66
C ILE A 158 -25.37 0.25 -11.44
N LEU A 159 -25.93 0.93 -12.46
CA LEU A 159 -27.20 1.64 -12.33
C LEU A 159 -28.38 0.69 -12.01
N TYR A 160 -28.36 -0.53 -12.54
CA TYR A 160 -29.31 -1.59 -12.20
C TYR A 160 -29.14 -2.07 -10.74
N GLY A 161 -27.89 -2.18 -10.27
CA GLY A 161 -27.56 -2.49 -8.87
C GLY A 161 -28.02 -1.44 -7.85
N PHE A 162 -28.04 -0.14 -8.21
CA PHE A 162 -28.76 0.87 -7.42
C PHE A 162 -30.24 0.51 -7.31
N ALA A 163 -30.90 0.31 -8.45
CA ALA A 163 -32.35 0.15 -8.50
C ALA A 163 -32.79 -1.06 -7.66
N ALA A 164 -32.17 -2.22 -7.89
CA ALA A 164 -32.48 -3.45 -7.18
C ALA A 164 -32.28 -3.34 -5.65
N ILE A 165 -31.16 -2.75 -5.18
CA ILE A 165 -30.86 -2.72 -3.74
C ILE A 165 -31.55 -1.55 -3.03
N ARG A 166 -31.86 -0.44 -3.70
CA ARG A 166 -32.78 0.58 -3.14
C ARG A 166 -34.17 0.00 -2.98
N ASP A 167 -34.71 -0.62 -4.02
CA ASP A 167 -36.03 -1.29 -4.00
C ASP A 167 -36.11 -2.36 -2.90
N PHE A 168 -35.06 -3.18 -2.74
CA PHE A 168 -34.93 -4.09 -1.61
C PHE A 168 -34.82 -3.34 -0.25
N CYS A 169 -34.05 -2.25 -0.15
CA CYS A 169 -33.98 -1.43 1.06
C CYS A 169 -35.35 -0.92 1.47
N ASP A 170 -36.11 -0.35 0.52
CA ASP A 170 -37.41 0.26 0.75
C ASP A 170 -38.47 -0.80 1.14
N ARG A 171 -38.45 -2.00 0.52
CA ARG A 171 -39.24 -3.17 0.97
C ARG A 171 -38.90 -3.64 2.39
N HIS A 172 -37.62 -3.63 2.77
CA HIS A 172 -37.12 -4.32 3.97
C HIS A 172 -36.70 -3.38 5.12
N ALA A 173 -36.83 -2.07 4.98
CA ALA A 173 -36.45 -1.07 5.99
C ALA A 173 -37.05 -1.35 7.38
N LYS A 174 -38.27 -1.90 7.44
CA LYS A 174 -38.95 -2.27 8.69
C LYS A 174 -38.19 -3.24 9.60
N TYR A 175 -37.19 -3.97 9.10
CA TYR A 175 -36.36 -4.86 9.92
C TYR A 175 -35.20 -4.14 10.64
N TYR A 176 -34.82 -2.95 10.19
CA TYR A 176 -33.63 -2.23 10.69
C TYR A 176 -33.81 -0.71 10.84
N TRP A 177 -35.01 -0.16 10.64
CA TRP A 177 -35.33 1.28 10.70
C TRP A 177 -34.80 1.98 11.97
N ILE A 178 -34.76 1.28 13.11
CA ILE A 178 -34.19 1.74 14.39
C ILE A 178 -32.66 2.00 14.35
N LYS A 179 -32.00 1.77 13.21
CA LYS A 179 -30.60 2.10 12.91
C LYS A 179 -30.44 3.22 11.89
N LEU A 180 -31.54 3.67 11.28
CA LEU A 180 -31.55 4.80 10.35
C LEU A 180 -31.70 6.11 11.10
N VAL A 181 -30.95 7.12 10.68
CA VAL A 181 -31.16 8.51 11.08
C VAL A 181 -32.16 9.15 10.11
N TYR A 182 -32.94 10.13 10.56
CA TYR A 182 -33.81 10.90 9.68
C TYR A 182 -32.99 11.55 8.54
N PRO A 183 -33.41 11.45 7.26
CA PRO A 183 -32.63 11.96 6.14
C PRO A 183 -32.59 13.49 6.16
N THR A 184 -31.51 14.08 5.67
CA THR A 184 -31.43 15.56 5.60
C THR A 184 -32.44 16.13 4.60
N PRO A 185 -32.90 17.40 4.73
CA PRO A 185 -34.00 17.94 3.92
C PRO A 185 -33.80 17.89 2.41
N LEU A 186 -32.54 17.92 1.94
CA LEU A 186 -32.20 17.70 0.52
C LEU A 186 -32.53 16.26 0.07
N PHE A 187 -32.11 15.28 0.87
CA PHE A 187 -32.27 13.88 0.56
C PHE A 187 -33.71 13.38 0.78
N LEU A 188 -34.41 13.91 1.79
CA LEU A 188 -35.85 13.70 1.98
C LEU A 188 -36.64 14.04 0.69
N ARG A 189 -36.32 15.16 0.03
CA ARG A 189 -36.91 15.56 -1.27
C ARG A 189 -36.56 14.64 -2.44
N LEU A 190 -35.54 13.78 -2.30
CA LEU A 190 -35.15 12.75 -3.28
C LEU A 190 -35.74 11.36 -2.95
N GLY A 191 -36.60 11.28 -1.92
CA GLY A 191 -37.37 10.07 -1.59
C GLY A 191 -36.58 8.96 -0.92
N THR A 192 -35.65 9.29 -0.02
CA THR A 192 -35.05 8.29 0.88
C THR A 192 -35.88 8.10 2.16
N ASN A 193 -35.89 6.86 2.66
CA ASN A 193 -36.48 6.45 3.93
C ASN A 193 -35.56 6.64 5.15
N GLY A 194 -34.28 7.01 4.99
CA GLY A 194 -33.33 7.15 6.09
C GLY A 194 -31.87 7.33 5.70
N TYR A 195 -31.01 7.54 6.70
CA TYR A 195 -29.56 7.64 6.55
C TYR A 195 -28.85 6.62 7.45
N ASP A 196 -28.11 5.68 6.86
CA ASP A 196 -27.40 4.63 7.59
C ASP A 196 -26.12 5.18 8.24
N ASN A 197 -26.30 5.73 9.43
CA ASN A 197 -25.27 6.50 10.14
C ASN A 197 -25.25 6.20 11.65
N LEU A 198 -25.79 5.06 12.08
CA LEU A 198 -25.66 4.53 13.46
C LEU A 198 -24.90 3.20 13.51
N THR A 199 -24.66 2.56 12.37
CA THR A 199 -24.11 1.21 12.27
C THR A 199 -22.58 1.22 12.23
N ASP A 200 -21.99 1.93 11.26
CA ASP A 200 -20.53 2.01 11.10
C ASP A 200 -19.94 3.10 12.02
N LYS A 201 -19.45 2.66 13.18
CA LYS A 201 -18.82 3.54 14.18
C LYS A 201 -17.48 4.13 13.74
N GLN A 202 -16.80 3.52 12.77
CA GLN A 202 -15.52 4.03 12.27
C GLN A 202 -15.77 5.22 11.33
N TRP A 203 -16.69 5.08 10.37
CA TRP A 203 -17.11 6.14 9.44
C TRP A 203 -17.69 7.34 10.20
N THR A 204 -18.71 7.10 11.02
CA THR A 204 -19.40 8.13 11.82
C THR A 204 -18.44 8.84 12.78
N GLY A 205 -17.59 8.09 13.49
CA GLY A 205 -16.60 8.61 14.42
C GLY A 205 -15.53 9.47 13.73
N PHE A 206 -15.01 9.04 12.58
CA PHE A 206 -14.03 9.79 11.80
C PHE A 206 -14.64 11.09 11.24
N CYS A 207 -15.83 11.02 10.65
CA CYS A 207 -16.56 12.21 10.18
C CYS A 207 -16.83 13.20 11.33
N GLY A 208 -17.33 12.72 12.48
CA GLY A 208 -17.65 13.54 13.64
C GLY A 208 -16.44 14.18 14.34
N GLN A 209 -15.22 13.66 14.15
CA GLN A 209 -13.98 14.31 14.61
C GLN A 209 -13.20 15.00 13.48
N TYR A 210 -13.65 14.95 12.22
CA TYR A 210 -12.92 15.47 11.06
C TYR A 210 -12.45 16.93 11.22
N PRO A 211 -13.26 17.89 11.71
CA PRO A 211 -12.81 19.27 11.90
C PRO A 211 -11.67 19.40 12.93
N LYS A 212 -11.61 18.51 13.93
CA LYS A 212 -10.58 18.51 14.98
C LYS A 212 -9.29 17.87 14.48
N LEU A 213 -9.41 16.78 13.69
CA LEU A 213 -8.27 16.16 13.01
C LEU A 213 -7.65 17.13 12.00
N LEU A 214 -8.47 17.86 11.23
CA LEU A 214 -8.03 18.94 10.35
C LEU A 214 -7.36 20.08 11.14
N GLY A 215 -7.95 20.54 12.25
CA GLY A 215 -7.34 21.56 13.11
C GLY A 215 -5.97 21.17 13.65
N VAL A 216 -5.81 19.93 14.14
CA VAL A 216 -4.51 19.38 14.57
C VAL A 216 -3.53 19.29 13.40
N ALA A 217 -3.98 18.89 12.21
CA ALA A 217 -3.13 18.81 11.02
C ALA A 217 -2.65 20.19 10.53
N LEU A 218 -3.51 21.21 10.62
CA LEU A 218 -3.16 22.60 10.30
C LEU A 218 -2.20 23.19 11.33
N LEU A 219 -2.38 22.89 12.63
CA LEU A 219 -1.43 23.26 13.70
C LEU A 219 -0.04 22.66 13.44
N LEU A 220 0.01 21.35 13.13
CA LEU A 220 1.25 20.64 12.79
C LEU A 220 1.90 21.24 11.52
N GLY A 221 1.10 21.60 10.52
CA GLY A 221 1.57 22.27 9.30
C GLY A 221 2.14 23.66 9.55
N ALA A 222 1.42 24.52 10.28
CA ALA A 222 1.84 25.88 10.61
C ALA A 222 3.13 25.91 11.43
N TRP A 223 3.23 25.07 12.46
CA TRP A 223 4.47 24.93 13.24
C TRP A 223 5.64 24.44 12.36
N SER A 224 5.37 23.49 11.46
CA SER A 224 6.38 22.99 10.52
C SER A 224 6.84 24.04 9.49
N ALA A 225 6.00 25.01 9.13
CA ALA A 225 6.39 26.15 8.31
C ALA A 225 7.27 27.12 9.13
N LEU A 226 6.81 27.57 10.30
CA LEU A 226 7.56 28.45 11.22
C LEU A 226 8.96 27.91 11.52
N CYS A 227 9.10 26.62 11.81
CA CYS A 227 10.39 25.96 12.06
C CYS A 227 11.31 25.84 10.83
N ARG A 228 10.78 25.95 9.60
CA ARG A 228 11.55 25.92 8.35
C ARG A 228 11.93 27.32 7.90
N ASP A 229 11.03 28.29 8.02
CA ASP A 229 11.30 29.69 7.70
C ASP A 229 12.38 30.26 8.63
N SER A 230 12.32 29.90 9.92
CA SER A 230 13.37 30.18 10.93
C SER A 230 14.74 29.55 10.63
N ARG A 231 14.85 28.64 9.66
CA ARG A 231 16.13 28.15 9.12
C ARG A 231 16.56 29.00 7.92
N ALA A 232 15.64 29.27 7.00
CA ALA A 232 15.89 30.05 5.78
C ALA A 232 16.30 31.51 6.05
N SER A 233 15.79 32.12 7.13
CA SER A 233 16.12 33.50 7.54
C SER A 233 17.51 33.67 8.19
N SER A 234 18.41 32.70 8.03
CA SER A 234 19.77 32.74 8.58
C SER A 234 20.75 33.09 7.46
N PRO A 235 21.45 34.23 7.48
CA PRO A 235 22.48 34.51 6.48
C PRO A 235 23.62 33.50 6.61
N PRO A 236 24.21 33.03 5.49
CA PRO A 236 25.43 32.23 5.55
C PRO A 236 26.57 33.09 6.07
N SER A 237 27.17 32.69 7.21
CA SER A 237 28.33 33.38 7.78
C SER A 237 29.53 33.27 6.84
N SER A 238 29.86 34.38 6.17
CA SER A 238 30.80 34.44 5.05
C SER A 238 32.26 34.49 5.51
N SER A 239 32.84 33.36 5.91
CA SER A 239 34.25 33.31 6.35
C SER A 239 34.97 31.95 6.23
N SER A 240 35.02 31.35 5.03
CA SER A 240 36.13 30.46 4.63
C SER A 240 36.11 30.16 3.12
N SER A 241 37.03 30.74 2.36
CA SER A 241 37.27 30.43 0.94
C SER A 241 38.02 29.08 0.77
N PRO A 242 37.88 28.40 -0.38
CA PRO A 242 38.44 27.06 -0.56
C PRO A 242 39.94 27.05 -0.91
N LEU A 243 40.70 26.21 -0.23
CA LEU A 243 41.99 25.67 -0.69
C LEU A 243 41.72 24.21 -1.12
N SER A 244 41.83 23.76 -2.38
CA SER A 244 42.67 24.12 -3.53
C SER A 244 44.12 23.61 -3.45
N ALA A 245 44.50 22.79 -4.43
CA ALA A 245 45.77 22.07 -4.63
C ALA A 245 46.16 21.07 -3.52
N PHE A 246 46.31 19.76 -3.77
CA PHE A 246 47.15 18.98 -4.70
C PHE A 246 48.63 18.80 -4.31
N THR A 247 48.94 17.55 -3.94
CA THR A 247 50.12 16.73 -4.32
C THR A 247 51.55 17.23 -4.05
N THR A 248 52.15 16.60 -3.03
CA THR A 248 53.49 15.95 -3.07
C THR A 248 54.70 16.76 -3.59
N GLY A 249 55.51 17.28 -2.66
CA GLY A 249 56.84 17.84 -2.93
C GLY A 249 57.84 17.52 -1.80
N LYS A 250 58.81 16.65 -2.12
CA LYS A 250 60.02 16.19 -1.39
C LYS A 250 60.65 17.07 -0.29
N GLN A 251 61.43 16.39 0.58
CA GLN A 251 62.58 16.90 1.38
C GLN A 251 62.27 17.76 2.63
N ARG A 252 63.09 17.76 3.70
CA ARG A 252 64.04 16.76 4.27
C ARG A 252 64.42 17.17 5.71
N ALA A 253 64.94 16.23 6.50
CA ALA A 253 65.94 16.41 7.58
C ALA A 253 65.68 17.41 8.74
N ASP A 254 65.45 16.83 9.93
CA ASP A 254 66.40 16.82 11.06
C ASP A 254 66.71 18.10 11.88
N VAL A 255 66.89 17.92 13.21
CA VAL A 255 67.33 18.87 14.28
C VAL A 255 66.63 20.26 14.32
N GLY A 256 65.97 20.73 15.39
CA GLY A 256 65.93 20.34 16.81
C GLY A 256 66.67 21.36 17.70
N ASP A 257 66.15 21.88 18.81
CA ASP A 257 64.76 21.94 19.30
C ASP A 257 64.64 23.16 20.26
N ARG A 258 63.63 24.03 20.05
CA ARG A 258 63.20 25.19 20.89
C ARG A 258 62.22 26.10 20.12
N ARG A 259 61.05 26.38 20.68
CA ARG A 259 60.22 27.57 20.39
C ARG A 259 59.63 28.15 21.69
N PRO A 260 59.35 29.47 21.74
CA PRO A 260 59.16 30.20 23.01
C PRO A 260 57.84 29.87 23.74
N PRO A 261 57.73 30.20 25.04
CA PRO A 261 56.52 29.98 25.83
C PRO A 261 55.30 30.69 25.21
N GLY A 262 54.24 29.92 24.93
CA GLY A 262 52.98 30.45 24.42
C GLY A 262 52.29 31.34 25.45
N THR A 263 51.87 32.54 25.04
CA THR A 263 51.21 33.50 25.91
C THR A 263 49.82 33.01 26.36
N PRO A 264 49.34 33.37 27.57
CA PRO A 264 48.07 32.87 28.11
C PRO A 264 46.83 33.20 27.24
N LEU A 265 46.94 34.20 26.36
CA LEU A 265 45.90 34.56 25.37
C LEU A 265 45.62 33.43 24.36
N ALA A 266 46.60 32.60 24.01
CA ALA A 266 46.41 31.51 23.05
C ALA A 266 45.43 30.45 23.57
N SER A 267 45.56 30.09 24.85
CA SER A 267 44.66 29.16 25.54
C SER A 267 43.24 29.71 25.62
N VAL A 268 43.08 31.01 25.93
CA VAL A 268 41.78 31.70 25.96
C VAL A 268 41.13 31.69 24.57
N TYR A 269 41.88 31.99 23.51
CA TYR A 269 41.33 31.99 22.14
C TYR A 269 40.84 30.60 21.70
N GLN A 270 41.58 29.53 22.03
CA GLN A 270 41.11 28.15 21.80
C GLN A 270 39.86 27.82 22.61
N LEU A 271 39.78 28.23 23.88
CA LEU A 271 38.60 28.01 24.72
C LEU A 271 37.36 28.74 24.18
N CYS A 272 37.52 30.01 23.79
CA CYS A 272 36.45 30.81 23.18
C CYS A 272 36.01 30.25 21.81
N SER A 273 36.94 29.75 21.00
CA SER A 273 36.64 29.07 19.73
C SER A 273 35.81 27.80 19.95
N HIS A 274 36.22 26.93 20.89
CA HIS A 274 35.45 25.74 21.26
C HIS A 274 34.08 26.09 21.87
N ALA A 275 34.00 27.15 22.68
CA ALA A 275 32.73 27.64 23.22
C ALA A 275 31.80 28.13 22.11
N ALA A 276 32.30 28.93 21.16
CA ALA A 276 31.53 29.44 20.03
C ALA A 276 31.07 28.31 19.09
N LEU A 277 31.95 27.36 18.75
CA LEU A 277 31.60 26.19 17.95
C LEU A 277 30.56 25.31 18.63
N THR A 278 30.74 24.98 19.91
CA THR A 278 29.74 24.17 20.64
C THR A 278 28.43 24.91 20.88
N LEU A 279 28.42 26.25 20.97
CA LEU A 279 27.19 27.04 20.99
C LEU A 279 26.48 27.02 19.63
N ALA A 280 27.23 27.17 18.53
CA ALA A 280 26.70 27.09 17.17
C ALA A 280 26.13 25.69 16.87
N GLU A 281 26.85 24.63 17.22
CA GLU A 281 26.38 23.24 17.15
C GLU A 281 25.11 23.04 17.99
N ARG A 282 25.06 23.52 19.24
CA ARG A 282 23.85 23.45 20.08
C ARG A 282 22.66 24.17 19.44
N VAL A 283 22.86 25.37 18.87
CA VAL A 283 21.82 26.13 18.16
C VAL A 283 21.34 25.39 16.90
N ILE A 284 22.25 24.79 16.12
CA ILE A 284 21.93 23.98 14.94
C ILE A 284 21.18 22.69 15.34
N LEU A 285 21.64 21.98 16.37
CA LEU A 285 21.00 20.78 16.91
C LEU A 285 19.59 21.08 17.44
N TYR A 286 19.42 22.16 18.19
CA TYR A 286 18.12 22.63 18.69
C TYR A 286 17.16 22.97 17.53
N ARG A 287 17.64 23.75 16.54
CA ARG A 287 16.89 24.05 15.30
C ARG A 287 16.58 22.81 14.46
N SER A 288 17.40 21.75 14.53
CA SER A 288 17.13 20.48 13.86
C SER A 288 16.02 19.67 14.56
N SER A 289 16.02 19.68 15.90
CA SER A 289 15.17 18.83 16.76
C SER A 289 13.78 19.41 17.05
N CYS A 290 13.55 20.70 16.80
CA CYS A 290 12.30 21.40 17.13
C CYS A 290 11.04 20.76 16.49
N ILE A 291 11.10 20.31 15.22
CA ILE A 291 9.99 19.63 14.54
C ILE A 291 9.71 18.24 15.16
N PRO A 292 10.70 17.33 15.29
CA PRO A 292 10.54 16.08 16.03
C PRO A 292 9.98 16.27 17.45
N ALA A 293 10.50 17.24 18.21
CA ALA A 293 10.04 17.51 19.58
C ALA A 293 8.56 17.93 19.61
N PHE A 294 8.14 18.85 18.76
CA PHE A 294 6.75 19.28 18.67
C PHE A 294 5.81 18.12 18.30
N TYR A 295 6.19 17.30 17.32
CA TYR A 295 5.42 16.10 16.96
C TYR A 295 5.34 15.08 18.09
N THR A 296 6.42 14.89 18.86
CA THR A 296 6.40 14.02 20.05
C THR A 296 5.45 14.55 21.11
N VAL A 297 5.50 15.85 21.44
CA VAL A 297 4.62 16.46 22.45
C VAL A 297 3.16 16.40 22.03
N VAL A 298 2.82 16.86 20.81
CA VAL A 298 1.45 16.80 20.29
C VAL A 298 0.97 15.35 20.14
N GLY A 299 1.86 14.42 19.76
CA GLY A 299 1.58 12.99 19.69
C GLY A 299 1.25 12.36 21.04
N VAL A 300 2.03 12.66 22.10
CA VAL A 300 1.74 12.18 23.47
C VAL A 300 0.41 12.74 23.98
N VAL A 301 0.17 14.05 23.81
CA VAL A 301 -1.12 14.68 24.18
C VAL A 301 -2.29 14.05 23.42
N PHE A 302 -2.12 13.74 22.13
CA PHE A 302 -3.13 13.07 21.31
C PHE A 302 -3.42 11.64 21.81
N VAL A 303 -2.39 10.86 22.16
CA VAL A 303 -2.54 9.50 22.70
C VAL A 303 -3.22 9.50 24.07
N ILE A 304 -2.87 10.44 24.97
CA ILE A 304 -3.59 10.67 26.24
C ILE A 304 -5.07 10.96 25.96
N PHE A 305 -5.35 11.93 25.08
CA PHE A 305 -6.72 12.38 24.80
C PHE A 305 -7.61 11.29 24.18
N VAL A 306 -7.03 10.48 23.29
CA VAL A 306 -7.75 9.41 22.57
C VAL A 306 -7.99 8.18 23.45
N HIS A 307 -7.01 7.76 24.26
CA HIS A 307 -7.11 6.51 25.02
C HIS A 307 -7.51 6.69 26.49
N GLY A 308 -7.49 7.91 27.03
CA GLY A 308 -7.77 8.15 28.45
C GLY A 308 -6.73 7.45 29.34
N PRO A 309 -7.09 7.00 30.55
CA PRO A 309 -6.19 6.37 31.51
C PRO A 309 -5.25 5.31 30.93
N HIS A 310 -5.68 4.47 29.99
CA HIS A 310 -4.84 3.41 29.41
C HIS A 310 -3.68 3.90 28.52
N PHE A 311 -3.50 5.21 28.33
CA PHE A 311 -2.45 5.78 27.46
C PHE A 311 -1.01 5.32 27.82
N PHE A 312 -0.74 5.00 29.08
CA PHE A 312 0.59 4.60 29.54
C PHE A 312 1.02 3.25 28.95
N LEU A 313 0.10 2.30 28.71
CA LEU A 313 0.42 0.97 28.17
C LEU A 313 1.07 1.03 26.78
N PRO A 314 0.47 1.63 25.73
CA PRO A 314 1.11 1.74 24.43
C PRO A 314 2.39 2.57 24.48
N LEU A 315 2.45 3.66 25.27
CA LEU A 315 3.67 4.45 25.38
C LEU A 315 4.82 3.68 26.04
N LEU A 316 4.56 2.93 27.13
CA LEU A 316 5.54 2.08 27.79
C LEU A 316 6.08 1.01 26.84
N ILE A 317 5.20 0.36 26.06
CA ILE A 317 5.58 -0.64 25.07
C ILE A 317 6.41 -0.03 23.93
N ILE A 318 6.05 1.18 23.46
CA ILE A 318 6.83 1.94 22.46
C ILE A 318 8.23 2.29 23.00
N ILE A 319 8.35 2.74 24.26
CA ILE A 319 9.62 3.03 24.92
C ILE A 319 10.45 1.74 25.08
N ALA A 320 9.84 0.65 25.56
CA ALA A 320 10.50 -0.64 25.74
C ALA A 320 11.05 -1.19 24.42
N ASN A 321 10.28 -1.13 23.32
CA ASN A 321 10.76 -1.52 21.99
C ASN A 321 12.04 -0.77 21.60
N TYR A 322 12.06 0.57 21.74
CA TYR A 322 13.25 1.35 21.44
C TYR A 322 14.43 0.96 22.34
N VAL A 323 14.21 0.84 23.65
CA VAL A 323 15.25 0.51 24.64
C VAL A 323 15.88 -0.85 24.38
N ILE A 324 15.07 -1.85 24.02
CA ILE A 324 15.49 -3.23 23.72
C ILE A 324 16.17 -3.29 22.34
N PHE A 325 15.46 -2.95 21.26
CA PHE A 325 15.94 -3.25 19.91
C PHE A 325 17.10 -2.34 19.47
N SER A 326 17.22 -1.11 20.01
CA SER A 326 18.40 -0.24 19.75
C SER A 326 19.71 -0.80 20.33
N ARG A 327 19.61 -1.62 21.38
CA ARG A 327 20.71 -2.40 21.96
C ARG A 327 20.88 -3.73 21.22
N LEU A 328 19.81 -4.54 21.13
CA LEU A 328 19.83 -5.90 20.57
C LEU A 328 20.45 -5.97 19.17
N GLN A 329 20.14 -4.99 18.31
CA GLN A 329 20.67 -4.90 16.95
C GLN A 329 22.21 -4.90 16.87
N ARG A 330 22.91 -4.43 17.92
CA ARG A 330 24.39 -4.37 17.95
C ARG A 330 25.05 -5.72 18.23
N TRP A 331 24.31 -6.67 18.82
CA TRP A 331 24.86 -7.93 19.34
C TRP A 331 24.37 -9.15 18.56
N CYS A 332 23.15 -9.10 18.01
CA CYS A 332 22.56 -10.25 17.33
C CYS A 332 22.88 -10.27 15.82
N PRO A 333 23.29 -11.42 15.25
CA PRO A 333 23.35 -11.58 13.81
C PRO A 333 21.95 -11.44 13.19
N TYR A 334 21.89 -11.01 11.92
CA TYR A 334 20.66 -10.65 11.20
C TYR A 334 19.49 -11.63 11.41
N TRP A 335 19.74 -12.93 11.27
CA TRP A 335 18.69 -13.94 11.37
C TRP A 335 18.08 -13.99 12.79
N LEU A 336 18.92 -13.93 13.83
CA LEU A 336 18.48 -13.97 15.22
C LEU A 336 17.76 -12.68 15.61
N PHE A 337 18.29 -11.53 15.19
CA PHE A 337 17.62 -10.23 15.36
C PHE A 337 16.21 -10.24 14.75
N MET A 338 16.08 -10.73 13.52
CA MET A 338 14.80 -10.83 12.83
C MET A 338 13.84 -11.81 13.52
N VAL A 339 14.32 -12.99 13.95
CA VAL A 339 13.48 -13.98 14.67
C VAL A 339 12.97 -13.40 15.99
N ILE A 340 13.83 -12.80 16.82
CA ILE A 340 13.44 -12.18 18.09
C ILE A 340 12.45 -11.03 17.85
N MET A 341 12.71 -10.18 16.85
CA MET A 341 11.82 -9.08 16.49
C MET A 341 10.43 -9.56 16.10
N TRP A 342 10.33 -10.50 15.16
CA TRP A 342 9.03 -11.00 14.70
C TRP A 342 8.29 -11.80 15.77
N ALA A 343 8.98 -12.66 16.52
CA ALA A 343 8.39 -13.42 17.62
C ALA A 343 7.83 -12.47 18.71
N ALA A 344 8.60 -11.47 19.13
CA ALA A 344 8.16 -10.50 20.14
C ALA A 344 6.91 -9.72 19.69
N HIS A 345 6.88 -9.23 18.45
CA HIS A 345 5.76 -8.39 17.97
C HIS A 345 4.48 -9.20 17.68
N VAL A 346 4.60 -10.44 17.18
CA VAL A 346 3.43 -11.32 16.97
C VAL A 346 2.88 -11.83 18.30
N THR A 347 3.74 -12.24 19.23
CA THR A 347 3.33 -12.65 20.58
C THR A 347 2.68 -11.48 21.33
N LEU A 348 3.22 -10.27 21.20
CA LEU A 348 2.65 -9.06 21.79
C LEU A 348 1.25 -8.73 21.25
N LEU A 349 1.00 -8.87 19.94
CA LEU A 349 -0.35 -8.70 19.37
C LEU A 349 -1.34 -9.71 19.99
N TYR A 350 -0.93 -10.97 20.11
CA TYR A 350 -1.77 -12.04 20.65
C TYR A 350 -2.03 -11.88 22.16
N LEU A 351 -1.01 -11.54 22.96
CA LEU A 351 -1.15 -11.24 24.38
C LEU A 351 -2.04 -10.02 24.65
N ILE A 352 -1.94 -8.97 23.82
CA ILE A 352 -2.81 -7.79 23.91
C ILE A 352 -4.26 -8.17 23.60
N GLU A 353 -4.52 -9.05 22.64
CA GLU A 353 -5.89 -9.47 22.30
C GLU A 353 -6.50 -10.37 23.38
N ILE A 354 -5.78 -11.41 23.87
CA ILE A 354 -6.26 -12.32 24.93
C ILE A 354 -6.66 -11.56 26.20
N ASN A 355 -5.90 -10.53 26.57
CA ASN A 355 -6.17 -9.74 27.76
C ASN A 355 -7.18 -8.60 27.52
N ASP A 356 -7.86 -8.60 26.37
CA ASP A 356 -8.84 -7.58 25.94
C ASP A 356 -8.28 -6.14 25.98
N GLY A 357 -7.01 -5.98 25.60
CA GLY A 357 -6.28 -4.71 25.74
C GLY A 357 -6.00 -4.31 27.19
N PHE A 358 -6.01 -5.26 28.14
CA PHE A 358 -5.89 -5.02 29.57
C PHE A 358 -6.95 -4.03 30.10
N GLU A 359 -8.16 -4.02 29.52
CA GLU A 359 -9.24 -3.08 29.90
C GLU A 359 -9.67 -3.20 31.37
N GLN A 360 -9.41 -4.34 32.02
CA GLN A 360 -9.56 -4.52 33.48
C GLN A 360 -8.69 -3.56 34.32
N THR A 361 -7.68 -2.90 33.72
CA THR A 361 -6.87 -1.86 34.37
C THR A 361 -7.57 -0.49 34.48
N TYR A 362 -8.87 -0.39 34.17
CA TYR A 362 -9.64 0.86 34.25
C TYR A 362 -9.61 1.52 35.64
N TRP A 363 -9.31 0.76 36.70
CA TRP A 363 -9.11 1.27 38.06
C TRP A 363 -8.02 2.35 38.19
N LEU A 364 -7.04 2.42 37.26
CA LEU A 364 -6.04 3.48 37.26
C LEU A 364 -6.64 4.90 37.09
N GLN A 365 -7.91 5.03 36.65
CA GLN A 365 -8.58 6.32 36.62
C GLN A 365 -8.64 6.98 38.02
N TYR A 366 -8.83 6.19 39.08
CA TYR A 366 -9.09 6.73 40.43
C TYR A 366 -7.87 7.40 41.07
N PHE A 367 -6.66 7.13 40.55
CA PHE A 367 -5.42 7.76 40.99
C PHE A 367 -5.16 9.14 40.36
N VAL A 368 -6.03 9.60 39.45
CA VAL A 368 -5.91 10.91 38.77
C VAL A 368 -7.25 11.67 38.77
N PRO A 369 -7.76 12.10 39.94
CA PRO A 369 -8.98 12.91 40.02
C PRO A 369 -8.76 14.29 39.39
N THR A 370 -9.58 14.64 38.39
CA THR A 370 -9.39 15.85 37.56
C THR A 370 -10.20 17.07 38.01
N SER A 371 -11.00 16.97 39.07
CA SER A 371 -11.67 18.11 39.71
C SER A 371 -12.10 17.78 41.14
N GLU A 372 -12.35 18.81 41.95
CA GLU A 372 -12.84 18.67 43.33
C GLU A 372 -14.16 17.87 43.40
N LYS A 373 -15.13 18.20 42.52
CA LYS A 373 -16.41 17.47 42.42
C LYS A 373 -16.21 15.98 42.05
N VAL A 374 -15.13 15.64 41.35
CA VAL A 374 -14.76 14.25 41.04
C VAL A 374 -14.12 13.57 42.25
N ALA A 375 -13.28 14.26 43.04
CA ALA A 375 -12.76 13.73 44.30
C ALA A 375 -13.92 13.42 45.29
N TRP A 376 -14.88 14.34 45.43
CA TRP A 376 -16.09 14.11 46.21
C TRP A 376 -16.96 12.97 45.66
N ALA A 377 -17.11 12.82 44.34
CA ALA A 377 -17.86 11.70 43.76
C ALA A 377 -17.18 10.33 43.99
N VAL A 378 -15.84 10.29 44.00
CA VAL A 378 -15.06 9.08 44.35
C VAL A 378 -15.19 8.75 45.84
N LEU A 379 -15.27 9.76 46.72
CA LEU A 379 -15.56 9.58 48.15
C LEU A 379 -17.01 9.15 48.44
N ALA A 380 -17.96 9.48 47.56
CA ALA A 380 -19.39 9.22 47.72
C ALA A 380 -19.89 7.95 47.01
N GLU A 381 -19.00 6.98 46.73
CA GLU A 381 -19.26 5.68 46.07
C GLU A 381 -19.88 5.71 44.65
N VAL A 382 -20.17 6.89 44.08
CA VAL A 382 -20.84 7.00 42.77
C VAL A 382 -19.86 6.69 41.62
N ARG A 383 -19.97 5.50 41.04
CA ARG A 383 -19.11 4.98 39.95
C ARG A 383 -19.34 5.70 38.60
N ILE A 384 -18.89 6.96 38.49
CA ILE A 384 -18.86 7.71 37.23
C ILE A 384 -17.52 7.47 36.51
N PRO A 385 -17.49 7.00 35.25
CA PRO A 385 -16.24 6.84 34.49
C PRO A 385 -15.64 8.22 34.17
N LEU A 386 -14.42 8.47 34.65
CA LEU A 386 -13.78 9.78 34.67
C LEU A 386 -13.33 10.27 33.29
N TRP A 387 -13.01 9.33 32.40
CA TRP A 387 -12.63 9.62 31.02
C TRP A 387 -13.34 8.68 30.05
N LYS A 388 -14.21 9.24 29.21
CA LYS A 388 -14.82 8.48 28.10
C LYS A 388 -13.76 8.21 27.03
N GLN A 389 -13.13 7.05 27.12
CA GLN A 389 -12.14 6.55 26.16
C GLN A 389 -12.68 6.66 24.73
N ARG A 390 -11.90 7.28 23.85
CA ARG A 390 -12.29 7.60 22.47
C ARG A 390 -11.78 6.59 21.45
N MET A 391 -10.97 5.61 21.86
CA MET A 391 -10.56 4.45 21.07
C MET A 391 -9.95 3.36 21.96
N ARG A 392 -10.23 2.07 21.70
CA ARG A 392 -9.48 0.95 22.30
C ARG A 392 -8.01 1.10 21.93
N TRP A 393 -7.11 1.10 22.90
CA TRP A 393 -5.69 1.36 22.61
C TRP A 393 -5.01 0.17 21.93
N CYS A 394 -5.37 -1.07 22.31
CA CYS A 394 -4.91 -2.32 21.69
C CYS A 394 -5.09 -2.32 20.17
N VAL A 395 -6.20 -1.73 19.73
CA VAL A 395 -6.60 -1.60 18.34
C VAL A 395 -5.77 -0.56 17.58
N ALA A 396 -5.55 0.64 18.15
CA ALA A 396 -4.66 1.64 17.55
C ALA A 396 -3.20 1.13 17.54
N PHE A 397 -2.83 0.36 18.56
CA PHE A 397 -1.51 -0.22 18.71
C PHE A 397 -1.16 -1.19 17.57
N ARG A 398 -2.13 -1.83 16.90
CA ARG A 398 -1.88 -2.64 15.70
C ARG A 398 -1.18 -1.83 14.60
N MET A 399 -1.56 -0.57 14.38
CA MET A 399 -0.85 0.34 13.46
C MET A 399 0.54 0.73 14.01
N SER A 400 0.67 0.90 15.33
CA SER A 400 1.98 1.13 15.97
C SER A 400 2.93 -0.05 15.77
N THR A 401 2.49 -1.31 15.91
CA THR A 401 3.29 -2.53 15.70
C THR A 401 4.03 -2.54 14.36
N LEU A 402 3.37 -2.09 13.29
CA LEU A 402 3.99 -1.96 11.96
C LEU A 402 5.11 -0.90 11.94
N ARG A 403 4.95 0.19 12.71
CA ARG A 403 5.98 1.24 12.86
C ARG A 403 7.15 0.76 13.72
N LEU A 404 6.89 -0.02 14.77
CA LEU A 404 7.94 -0.64 15.61
C LEU A 404 8.86 -1.54 14.77
N ILE A 405 8.28 -2.50 14.04
CA ILE A 405 9.01 -3.43 13.16
C ILE A 405 9.77 -2.65 12.06
N ALA A 406 9.15 -1.63 11.45
CA ALA A 406 9.80 -0.82 10.42
C ALA A 406 11.03 -0.07 10.96
N PHE A 407 10.92 0.57 12.12
CA PHE A 407 12.03 1.26 12.77
C PHE A 407 13.16 0.28 13.13
N ASN A 408 12.82 -0.86 13.76
CA ASN A 408 13.80 -1.86 14.17
C ASN A 408 14.60 -2.41 12.97
N TYR A 409 13.93 -2.66 11.84
CA TYR A 409 14.58 -3.11 10.60
C TYR A 409 15.42 -2.01 9.94
N ASP A 410 14.87 -0.79 9.78
CA ASP A 410 15.60 0.32 9.14
C ASP A 410 16.83 0.73 9.97
N LEU A 411 16.75 0.67 11.30
CA LEU A 411 17.89 0.84 12.20
C LEU A 411 18.97 -0.23 11.97
N TRP A 412 18.59 -1.50 11.91
CA TRP A 412 19.55 -2.59 11.67
C TRP A 412 20.24 -2.47 10.30
N GLU A 413 19.51 -2.11 9.23
CA GLU A 413 20.13 -1.88 7.92
C GLU A 413 21.04 -0.62 7.93
N ALA A 414 20.70 0.42 8.69
CA ALA A 414 21.54 1.61 8.83
C ALA A 414 22.83 1.37 9.62
N THR A 415 22.84 0.48 10.61
CA THR A 415 24.05 0.14 11.38
C THR A 415 24.94 -0.88 10.67
N HIS A 416 24.38 -1.87 9.97
CA HIS A 416 25.15 -2.98 9.37
C HIS A 416 25.37 -2.87 7.85
N ALA A 417 24.59 -2.04 7.16
CA ALA A 417 24.55 -2.04 5.69
C ALA A 417 24.33 -0.65 5.04
N ALA A 418 24.43 0.45 5.79
CA ALA A 418 24.09 1.80 5.30
C ALA A 418 24.71 2.16 3.95
N ALA A 419 26.02 1.97 3.75
CA ALA A 419 26.67 2.25 2.47
C ALA A 419 26.02 1.46 1.32
N ARG A 420 25.93 0.13 1.46
CA ARG A 420 25.29 -0.78 0.50
C ARG A 420 23.81 -0.40 0.25
N ALA A 421 23.08 0.09 1.26
CA ALA A 421 21.70 0.57 1.08
C ALA A 421 21.63 1.89 0.30
N ARG A 422 22.40 2.90 0.72
CA ARG A 422 22.49 4.23 0.09
C ARG A 422 22.89 4.13 -1.39
N ASP A 423 23.84 3.27 -1.73
CA ASP A 423 24.34 3.12 -3.10
C ASP A 423 23.37 2.32 -3.99
N ARG A 424 22.75 1.25 -3.47
CA ARG A 424 21.62 0.57 -4.15
C ARG A 424 20.48 1.53 -4.45
N ALA A 425 20.13 2.43 -3.50
CA ALA A 425 19.10 3.44 -3.69
C ALA A 425 19.49 4.49 -4.74
N ARG A 426 20.72 5.04 -4.70
CA ARG A 426 21.24 5.96 -5.73
C ARG A 426 21.18 5.33 -7.12
N ALA A 427 21.88 4.21 -7.33
CA ALA A 427 21.99 3.56 -8.63
C ALA A 427 20.62 3.22 -9.25
N LYS A 428 19.67 2.71 -8.43
CA LYS A 428 18.31 2.37 -8.86
C LYS A 428 17.48 3.59 -9.27
N HIS A 429 17.51 4.67 -8.47
CA HIS A 429 16.63 5.82 -8.70
C HIS A 429 17.21 6.84 -9.70
N ASP A 430 18.51 6.84 -9.93
CA ASP A 430 19.13 7.68 -10.96
C ASP A 430 19.10 7.05 -12.37
N THR A 431 19.03 5.72 -12.49
CA THR A 431 18.99 5.03 -13.80
C THR A 431 17.58 4.69 -14.30
N GLY A 432 16.58 4.54 -13.41
CA GLY A 432 15.29 3.93 -13.80
C GLY A 432 14.02 4.45 -13.11
N CYS A 433 14.08 5.49 -12.26
CA CYS A 433 12.91 5.98 -11.54
C CYS A 433 12.24 7.17 -12.22
N VAL A 434 11.14 6.89 -12.94
CA VAL A 434 10.30 7.89 -13.62
C VAL A 434 9.77 8.95 -12.64
N GLU A 435 9.37 8.55 -11.44
CA GLU A 435 8.89 9.47 -10.38
C GLU A 435 9.97 10.50 -9.97
N CYS A 436 11.25 10.10 -9.93
CA CYS A 436 12.35 11.04 -9.67
C CYS A 436 12.65 11.94 -10.88
N ALA A 437 12.36 11.52 -12.11
CA ALA A 437 12.48 12.38 -13.29
C ALA A 437 11.35 13.41 -13.36
N GLN A 438 10.09 12.99 -13.17
CA GLN A 438 8.92 13.87 -13.06
C GLN A 438 9.12 14.93 -11.95
N LEU A 439 9.66 14.56 -10.78
CA LEU A 439 9.94 15.52 -9.71
C LEU A 439 11.03 16.53 -10.05
N ARG A 440 12.03 16.16 -10.86
CA ARG A 440 13.06 17.09 -11.34
C ARG A 440 12.49 18.06 -12.37
N GLU A 441 11.63 17.58 -13.28
CA GLU A 441 10.95 18.41 -14.28
C GLU A 441 9.94 19.37 -13.63
N GLN A 442 9.07 18.87 -12.73
CA GLN A 442 8.07 19.67 -12.01
C GLN A 442 8.68 20.82 -11.19
N ASN A 443 9.94 20.69 -10.77
CA ASN A 443 10.65 21.68 -9.96
C ASN A 443 11.88 22.27 -10.70
N ALA A 444 11.98 22.12 -12.02
CA ALA A 444 13.20 22.48 -12.78
C ALA A 444 13.65 23.94 -12.56
N ALA A 445 12.69 24.88 -12.53
CA ALA A 445 12.94 26.31 -12.30
C ALA A 445 13.50 26.62 -10.89
N SER A 446 13.33 25.72 -9.92
CA SER A 446 13.79 25.88 -8.53
C SER A 446 14.87 24.86 -8.13
N ALA A 447 15.29 23.99 -9.06
CA ALA A 447 16.14 22.83 -8.77
C ALA A 447 17.52 23.20 -8.20
N ALA A 448 18.04 24.39 -8.51
CA ALA A 448 19.30 24.90 -7.97
C ALA A 448 19.18 25.42 -6.52
N ALA A 449 18.00 25.85 -6.09
CA ALA A 449 17.73 26.34 -4.73
C ALA A 449 17.23 25.24 -3.78
N LEU A 450 16.85 24.07 -4.32
CA LEU A 450 16.30 22.95 -3.57
C LEU A 450 17.39 21.93 -3.22
N PRO A 451 17.47 21.44 -1.96
CA PRO A 451 18.35 20.33 -1.61
C PRO A 451 18.09 19.10 -2.49
N ALA A 452 19.13 18.35 -2.86
CA ALA A 452 18.99 17.21 -3.78
C ALA A 452 17.99 16.12 -3.31
N GLU A 453 17.73 16.01 -1.99
CA GLU A 453 16.71 15.14 -1.39
C GLU A 453 15.26 15.63 -1.65
N ALA A 454 15.05 16.94 -1.87
CA ALA A 454 13.76 17.54 -2.23
C ALA A 454 13.24 17.05 -3.60
N LEU A 455 14.16 16.65 -4.49
CA LEU A 455 13.89 16.17 -5.86
C LEU A 455 13.82 14.63 -5.95
N ARG A 456 13.66 13.94 -4.82
CA ARG A 456 13.61 12.47 -4.72
C ARG A 456 12.25 11.99 -4.24
N CYS A 457 11.70 10.97 -4.90
CA CYS A 457 10.39 10.42 -4.54
C CYS A 457 10.43 9.61 -3.23
N TYR A 458 9.25 9.38 -2.64
CA TYR A 458 9.05 8.62 -1.40
C TYR A 458 9.81 7.27 -1.37
N LYS A 459 9.89 6.55 -2.50
CA LYS A 459 10.58 5.25 -2.57
C LYS A 459 12.09 5.37 -2.39
N TYR A 460 12.70 6.43 -2.93
CA TYR A 460 14.11 6.72 -2.66
C TYR A 460 14.32 7.04 -1.19
N ARG A 461 13.48 7.93 -0.62
CA ARG A 461 13.55 8.32 0.79
C ARG A 461 13.30 7.15 1.77
N THR A 462 12.59 6.11 1.34
CA THR A 462 12.43 4.84 2.07
C THR A 462 13.66 3.94 1.96
N GLU A 463 14.20 3.78 0.76
CA GLU A 463 15.30 2.85 0.45
C GLU A 463 16.70 3.40 0.80
N TYR A 464 16.82 4.72 1.01
CA TYR A 464 18.05 5.39 1.40
C TYR A 464 18.20 5.38 2.92
N ALA A 465 19.02 4.47 3.45
CA ALA A 465 19.32 4.38 4.88
C ALA A 465 19.87 5.71 5.42
N ARG A 466 19.27 6.20 6.49
CA ARG A 466 19.61 7.48 7.14
C ARG A 466 20.95 7.37 7.89
N ASP A 467 21.37 8.45 8.54
CA ASP A 467 22.54 8.38 9.42
C ASP A 467 22.20 7.65 10.73
N PRO A 468 23.10 6.83 11.34
CA PRO A 468 22.85 6.24 12.65
C PRO A 468 22.40 7.24 13.74
N ALA A 469 22.85 8.50 13.68
CA ALA A 469 22.39 9.56 14.59
C ALA A 469 20.91 9.97 14.37
N ASP A 470 20.32 9.70 13.19
CA ASP A 470 18.91 9.96 12.90
C ASP A 470 17.98 9.01 13.69
N TYR A 471 18.45 7.83 14.11
CA TYR A 471 17.65 6.79 14.79
C TYR A 471 17.56 6.99 16.32
N ASN A 472 17.56 8.25 16.76
CA ASN A 472 17.40 8.62 18.16
C ASN A 472 15.92 8.55 18.63
N PHE A 473 15.71 8.53 19.95
CA PHE A 473 14.38 8.39 20.56
C PHE A 473 13.40 9.50 20.17
N LEU A 474 13.86 10.74 19.95
CA LEU A 474 13.01 11.87 19.59
C LEU A 474 12.40 11.69 18.19
N ASN A 475 13.23 11.36 17.20
CA ASN A 475 12.76 11.05 15.84
C ASN A 475 11.87 9.80 15.83
N TYR A 476 12.18 8.80 16.65
CA TYR A 476 11.38 7.58 16.79
C TYR A 476 9.99 7.86 17.40
N ALA A 477 9.92 8.59 18.51
CA ALA A 477 8.66 8.95 19.15
C ALA A 477 7.81 9.84 18.23
N ALA A 478 8.42 10.82 17.55
CA ALA A 478 7.76 11.61 16.51
C ALA A 478 7.17 10.74 15.40
N TYR A 479 7.91 9.73 14.91
CA TYR A 479 7.45 8.80 13.85
C TYR A 479 6.28 7.91 14.29
N VAL A 480 6.34 7.33 15.49
CA VAL A 480 5.30 6.40 15.96
C VAL A 480 4.02 7.14 16.35
N LEU A 481 4.14 8.34 16.94
CA LEU A 481 3.02 9.09 17.55
C LEU A 481 2.41 10.18 16.65
N PHE A 482 2.91 10.40 15.43
CA PHE A 482 2.45 11.47 14.53
C PHE A 482 0.93 11.41 14.25
N PRO A 483 0.09 12.35 14.76
CA PRO A 483 -1.36 12.18 14.79
C PRO A 483 -2.05 11.95 13.43
N PRO A 484 -1.65 12.61 12.32
CA PRO A 484 -2.23 12.36 10.98
C PRO A 484 -2.08 10.93 10.48
N LEU A 485 -1.13 10.15 11.02
CA LEU A 485 -0.92 8.75 10.65
C LEU A 485 -1.30 7.79 11.78
N TYR A 486 -1.22 8.22 13.04
CA TYR A 486 -1.30 7.39 14.24
C TYR A 486 -2.40 6.32 14.18
N LEU A 487 -3.67 6.75 14.07
CA LEU A 487 -4.87 5.91 14.21
C LEU A 487 -5.05 4.90 13.07
N ALA A 488 -5.04 5.40 11.83
CA ALA A 488 -5.42 4.64 10.64
C ALA A 488 -4.86 5.23 9.33
N GLY A 489 -3.88 6.15 9.41
CA GLY A 489 -3.32 6.80 8.21
C GLY A 489 -2.24 5.95 7.52
N PRO A 490 -1.88 6.30 6.26
CA PRO A 490 -0.99 5.48 5.42
C PRO A 490 0.36 5.13 6.08
N MET A 491 0.85 3.93 5.79
CA MET A 491 2.13 3.45 6.33
C MET A 491 3.33 4.15 5.70
N SER A 492 4.05 4.92 6.53
CA SER A 492 5.38 5.46 6.22
C SER A 492 6.49 4.52 6.72
N SER A 493 7.63 4.49 6.02
CA SER A 493 8.90 4.05 6.59
C SER A 493 9.46 5.10 7.56
N PHE A 494 10.36 4.69 8.46
CA PHE A 494 11.07 5.63 9.33
C PHE A 494 12.00 6.54 8.51
N ASN A 495 12.73 5.95 7.56
CA ASN A 495 13.67 6.66 6.69
C ASN A 495 13.00 7.82 5.94
N ALA A 496 11.81 7.57 5.35
CA ALA A 496 11.07 8.61 4.65
C ALA A 496 10.49 9.67 5.59
N PHE A 497 10.01 9.27 6.77
CA PHE A 497 9.45 10.22 7.75
C PHE A 497 10.52 11.23 8.23
N VAL A 498 11.69 10.75 8.66
CA VAL A 498 12.80 11.63 9.10
C VAL A 498 13.36 12.47 7.94
N SER A 499 13.43 11.88 6.74
CA SER A 499 13.75 12.61 5.50
C SER A 499 12.80 13.80 5.28
N HIS A 500 11.49 13.63 5.45
CA HIS A 500 10.50 14.70 5.30
C HIS A 500 10.50 15.74 6.45
N MET A 501 10.92 15.36 7.67
CA MET A 501 11.14 16.31 8.76
C MET A 501 12.32 17.27 8.49
N ARG A 502 13.38 16.79 7.80
CA ARG A 502 14.51 17.64 7.38
C ARG A 502 14.20 18.45 6.12
N VAL A 503 13.74 17.78 5.06
CA VAL A 503 13.48 18.38 3.74
C VAL A 503 12.05 18.01 3.30
N PRO A 504 11.09 18.95 3.24
CA PRO A 504 9.70 18.63 2.87
C PRO A 504 9.58 17.99 1.48
N SER A 505 8.44 17.36 1.20
CA SER A 505 8.15 16.88 -0.17
C SER A 505 7.79 18.03 -1.10
N THR A 506 8.26 17.94 -2.35
CA THR A 506 7.91 18.86 -3.45
C THR A 506 6.85 18.28 -4.40
N SER A 507 6.42 17.04 -4.18
CA SER A 507 5.57 16.27 -5.10
C SER A 507 4.12 16.75 -5.22
N MET A 508 3.68 17.52 -4.23
CA MET A 508 2.30 17.99 -4.08
C MET A 508 2.27 19.47 -3.68
N PRO A 509 2.59 20.40 -4.60
CA PRO A 509 2.41 21.83 -4.36
C PRO A 509 0.93 22.17 -4.09
N LEU A 510 0.64 23.34 -3.50
CA LEU A 510 -0.71 23.73 -3.05
C LEU A 510 -1.81 23.52 -4.11
N ARG A 511 -1.56 23.88 -5.38
CA ARG A 511 -2.47 23.64 -6.53
C ARG A 511 -2.82 22.16 -6.80
N LYS A 512 -1.99 21.23 -6.32
CA LYS A 512 -2.18 19.78 -6.39
C LYS A 512 -2.86 19.27 -5.10
N MET A 513 -2.52 19.84 -3.94
CA MET A 513 -3.22 19.59 -2.66
C MET A 513 -4.71 20.00 -2.70
N VAL A 514 -5.02 21.17 -3.29
CA VAL A 514 -6.41 21.67 -3.42
C VAL A 514 -7.23 20.76 -4.33
N ARG A 515 -6.70 20.36 -5.50
CA ARG A 515 -7.36 19.35 -6.37
C ARG A 515 -7.54 18.01 -5.66
N TYR A 516 -6.57 17.60 -4.85
CA TYR A 516 -6.65 16.38 -4.02
C TYR A 516 -7.76 16.48 -2.96
N ALA A 517 -7.91 17.64 -2.30
CA ALA A 517 -8.98 17.92 -1.36
C ALA A 517 -10.37 17.90 -2.02
N PHE A 518 -10.52 18.46 -3.23
CA PHE A 518 -11.76 18.29 -4.01
C PHE A 518 -12.04 16.82 -4.37
N GLY A 519 -11.00 16.03 -4.65
CA GLY A 519 -11.12 14.58 -4.83
C GLY A 519 -11.64 13.85 -3.58
N ILE A 520 -11.17 14.25 -2.40
CA ILE A 520 -11.63 13.73 -1.08
C ILE A 520 -13.08 14.14 -0.82
N LEU A 521 -13.43 15.41 -1.03
CA LEU A 521 -14.79 15.94 -0.85
C LEU A 521 -15.80 15.20 -1.76
N ARG A 522 -15.42 14.90 -3.00
CA ARG A 522 -16.23 14.10 -3.92
C ARG A 522 -16.48 12.68 -3.40
N ILE A 523 -15.44 12.00 -2.88
CA ILE A 523 -15.59 10.66 -2.29
C ILE A 523 -16.57 10.71 -1.10
N TYR A 524 -16.41 11.71 -0.21
CA TYR A 524 -17.32 11.94 0.90
C TYR A 524 -18.77 12.15 0.43
N ILE A 525 -18.99 13.00 -0.59
CA ILE A 525 -20.33 13.24 -1.15
C ILE A 525 -20.90 11.97 -1.79
N THR A 526 -20.12 11.19 -2.52
CA THR A 526 -20.57 9.90 -3.10
C THR A 526 -20.98 8.91 -2.01
N GLU A 527 -20.19 8.78 -0.94
CA GLU A 527 -20.47 7.84 0.16
C GLU A 527 -21.64 8.30 1.04
N TYR A 528 -21.73 9.61 1.31
CA TYR A 528 -22.86 10.22 2.02
C TYR A 528 -24.17 10.05 1.25
N THR A 529 -24.13 10.28 -0.07
CA THR A 529 -25.26 10.05 -1.00
C THR A 529 -25.67 8.59 -1.02
N LEU A 530 -24.70 7.69 -1.13
CA LEU A 530 -24.88 6.24 -1.13
C LEU A 530 -25.67 5.77 0.11
N LEU A 531 -25.19 6.13 1.30
CA LEU A 531 -25.78 5.70 2.58
C LEU A 531 -27.17 6.30 2.87
N HIS A 532 -27.66 7.26 2.07
CA HIS A 532 -29.05 7.70 2.10
C HIS A 532 -29.99 6.82 1.25
N PHE A 533 -29.52 6.21 0.16
CA PHE A 533 -30.39 5.39 -0.71
C PHE A 533 -30.24 3.89 -0.49
N VAL A 534 -29.11 3.47 0.08
CA VAL A 534 -28.75 2.05 0.18
C VAL A 534 -28.03 1.81 1.52
N HIS A 535 -28.76 1.22 2.45
CA HIS A 535 -28.38 1.09 3.86
C HIS A 535 -27.42 -0.09 4.10
N ILE A 536 -26.22 -0.03 3.52
CA ILE A 536 -25.31 -1.20 3.39
C ILE A 536 -24.85 -1.77 4.75
N PRO A 537 -24.22 -0.99 5.66
CA PRO A 537 -23.96 -1.43 7.03
C PRO A 537 -25.19 -2.00 7.77
N CYS A 538 -26.35 -1.36 7.63
CA CYS A 538 -27.62 -1.78 8.22
C CYS A 538 -28.04 -3.16 7.70
N LEU A 539 -28.19 -3.31 6.38
CA LEU A 539 -28.64 -4.55 5.73
C LEU A 539 -27.84 -5.75 6.22
N GLY A 540 -26.51 -5.66 6.18
CA GLY A 540 -25.68 -6.77 6.62
C GLY A 540 -25.61 -6.94 8.14
N SER A 541 -25.91 -5.93 8.96
CA SER A 541 -25.98 -6.13 10.42
C SER A 541 -27.02 -7.17 10.85
N TYR A 542 -27.95 -7.51 9.95
CA TYR A 542 -29.02 -8.47 10.13
C TYR A 542 -28.93 -9.58 9.07
N ALA A 543 -28.14 -10.63 9.32
CA ALA A 543 -27.91 -11.73 8.38
C ALA A 543 -29.20 -12.32 7.76
N PHE A 544 -30.27 -12.43 8.54
CA PHE A 544 -31.59 -12.91 8.07
C PHE A 544 -32.24 -12.05 6.98
N VAL A 545 -31.80 -10.80 6.80
CA VAL A 545 -32.26 -9.91 5.73
C VAL A 545 -31.58 -10.28 4.41
N ILE A 546 -30.28 -10.59 4.43
CA ILE A 546 -29.53 -11.05 3.25
C ILE A 546 -30.03 -12.41 2.77
N LEU A 547 -30.39 -13.30 3.71
CA LEU A 547 -31.00 -14.61 3.39
C LEU A 547 -32.39 -14.50 2.73
N ARG A 548 -32.97 -13.28 2.60
CA ARG A 548 -34.20 -13.00 1.86
C ARG A 548 -33.97 -12.34 0.49
N MET A 549 -32.74 -11.97 0.16
CA MET A 549 -32.37 -11.47 -1.16
C MET A 549 -32.31 -12.63 -2.16
N THR A 550 -32.82 -12.43 -3.37
CA THR A 550 -32.61 -13.34 -4.51
C THR A 550 -31.11 -13.43 -4.87
N LEU A 551 -30.66 -14.49 -5.57
CA LEU A 551 -29.25 -14.57 -6.01
C LEU A 551 -28.79 -13.35 -6.84
N LEU A 552 -29.69 -12.71 -7.61
CA LEU A 552 -29.39 -11.49 -8.35
C LEU A 552 -29.25 -10.28 -7.41
N GLU A 553 -30.16 -10.14 -6.45
CA GLU A 553 -30.01 -9.19 -5.34
C GLU A 553 -28.80 -9.55 -4.47
N GLN A 554 -28.28 -10.79 -4.43
CA GLN A 554 -27.08 -11.27 -3.73
C GLN A 554 -25.77 -11.22 -4.54
N ALA A 555 -25.80 -10.99 -5.85
CA ALA A 555 -24.62 -10.57 -6.63
C ALA A 555 -24.52 -9.05 -6.68
N HIS A 556 -25.68 -8.42 -6.88
CA HIS A 556 -25.93 -7.11 -6.31
C HIS A 556 -26.02 -7.16 -4.77
N PHE A 557 -25.62 -8.29 -4.12
CA PHE A 557 -25.14 -8.40 -2.73
C PHE A 557 -23.74 -9.13 -2.52
N LEU A 558 -22.71 -8.93 -3.38
CA LEU A 558 -21.24 -8.76 -3.10
C LEU A 558 -20.52 -7.34 -3.20
N PHE A 559 -20.25 -6.81 -4.40
CA PHE A 559 -19.63 -5.50 -4.82
C PHE A 559 -19.79 -4.16 -3.97
N TYR A 560 -20.98 -3.59 -3.59
CA TYR A 560 -21.39 -2.71 -2.41
C TYR A 560 -20.39 -2.74 -1.26
N MET A 561 -20.47 -3.63 -0.27
CA MET A 561 -19.58 -3.51 0.89
C MET A 561 -18.11 -3.41 0.49
N LEU A 562 -17.65 -4.13 -0.55
CA LEU A 562 -16.28 -3.94 -1.08
C LEU A 562 -16.02 -2.50 -1.56
N ALA A 563 -16.99 -1.86 -2.19
CA ALA A 563 -16.95 -0.51 -2.73
C ALA A 563 -17.29 0.61 -1.72
N TYR A 564 -18.16 0.35 -0.76
CA TYR A 564 -18.42 1.16 0.44
C TYR A 564 -17.16 1.17 1.30
N LEU A 565 -16.58 0.00 1.60
CA LEU A 565 -15.26 -0.11 2.23
C LEU A 565 -14.18 0.59 1.40
N TRP A 566 -14.24 0.52 0.06
CA TRP A 566 -13.33 1.27 -0.80
C TRP A 566 -13.50 2.78 -0.65
N LEU A 567 -14.72 3.31 -0.70
CA LEU A 567 -15.02 4.74 -0.49
C LEU A 567 -14.57 5.18 0.90
N LYS A 568 -15.01 4.47 1.95
CA LYS A 568 -14.70 4.70 3.37
C LYS A 568 -13.21 4.79 3.62
N PHE A 569 -12.46 3.75 3.22
CA PHE A 569 -11.01 3.73 3.41
C PHE A 569 -10.30 4.71 2.48
N SER A 570 -10.80 4.96 1.27
CA SER A 570 -10.26 6.02 0.39
C SER A 570 -10.43 7.41 1.02
N PHE A 571 -11.60 7.72 1.62
CA PHE A 571 -11.83 8.97 2.35
C PHE A 571 -10.90 9.12 3.56
N ILE A 572 -10.85 8.11 4.43
CA ILE A 572 -10.02 8.11 5.65
C ILE A 572 -8.52 8.23 5.30
N TRP A 573 -8.03 7.41 4.37
CA TRP A 573 -6.60 7.36 4.02
C TRP A 573 -6.14 8.55 3.17
N LYS A 574 -6.95 9.04 2.21
CA LYS A 574 -6.62 10.26 1.47
C LYS A 574 -6.67 11.49 2.37
N SER A 575 -7.63 11.59 3.29
CA SER A 575 -7.66 12.67 4.29
C SER A 575 -6.43 12.62 5.20
N SER A 576 -6.08 11.45 5.72
CA SER A 576 -4.86 11.24 6.52
C SER A 576 -3.58 11.59 5.75
N ARG A 577 -3.50 11.26 4.44
CA ARG A 577 -2.39 11.70 3.56
C ARG A 577 -2.38 13.23 3.40
N LEU A 578 -3.52 13.87 3.15
CA LEU A 578 -3.60 15.33 3.02
C LEU A 578 -3.19 16.04 4.32
N PHE A 579 -3.61 15.51 5.48
CA PHE A 579 -3.23 16.00 6.80
C PHE A 579 -1.72 15.92 7.04
N ALA A 580 -1.06 14.82 6.63
CA ALA A 580 0.40 14.70 6.66
C ALA A 580 1.11 15.68 5.68
N MET A 581 0.49 15.95 4.52
CA MET A 581 1.03 16.87 3.52
C MET A 581 1.03 18.34 3.97
N PHE A 582 0.13 18.77 4.85
CA PHE A 582 0.23 20.12 5.47
C PHE A 582 1.53 20.29 6.25
N SER A 583 2.07 19.21 6.83
CA SER A 583 3.39 19.18 7.47
C SER A 583 4.56 18.99 6.48
N GLY A 584 4.28 18.86 5.18
CA GLY A 584 5.26 18.57 4.13
C GLY A 584 5.73 17.10 4.10
N ILE A 585 5.02 16.19 4.78
CA ILE A 585 5.35 14.76 4.86
C ILE A 585 4.56 14.00 3.81
N GLU A 586 5.26 13.38 2.86
CA GLU A 586 4.62 12.46 1.92
C GLU A 586 4.61 11.02 2.47
N VAL A 587 3.42 10.41 2.39
CA VAL A 587 3.17 8.99 2.58
C VAL A 587 2.48 8.42 1.34
N PRO A 588 2.58 7.13 0.99
CA PRO A 588 1.99 6.59 -0.24
C PRO A 588 0.46 6.77 -0.28
N GLU A 589 -0.10 6.89 -1.48
CA GLU A 589 -1.55 6.69 -1.64
C GLU A 589 -1.89 5.19 -1.57
N ASP A 590 -2.94 4.88 -0.80
CA ASP A 590 -3.41 3.52 -0.51
C ASP A 590 -4.43 2.98 -1.50
N MET A 591 -5.44 3.76 -1.87
CA MET A 591 -6.45 3.40 -2.88
C MET A 591 -6.10 4.06 -4.21
N ARG A 592 -5.18 3.44 -4.96
CA ARG A 592 -4.64 4.00 -6.22
C ARG A 592 -5.56 3.83 -7.42
N ARG A 593 -6.53 2.91 -7.31
CA ARG A 593 -7.52 2.56 -8.33
C ARG A 593 -8.83 2.19 -7.65
N CYS A 594 -9.93 2.33 -8.36
CA CYS A 594 -11.12 1.54 -8.06
C CYS A 594 -10.76 0.05 -8.11
N PHE A 595 -11.17 -0.72 -7.10
CA PHE A 595 -10.93 -2.15 -6.95
C PHE A 595 -11.39 -2.97 -8.19
N GLY A 596 -12.39 -2.50 -8.93
CA GLY A 596 -12.85 -3.11 -10.19
C GLY A 596 -11.85 -3.03 -11.35
N ASN A 597 -10.83 -2.16 -11.30
CA ASN A 597 -9.76 -2.08 -12.30
C ASN A 597 -8.58 -3.02 -11.95
N THR A 598 -8.90 -4.31 -11.90
CA THR A 598 -8.03 -5.39 -11.42
C THR A 598 -7.99 -6.55 -12.42
N LEU A 599 -6.79 -7.09 -12.69
CA LEU A 599 -6.58 -8.28 -13.54
C LEU A 599 -5.87 -9.44 -12.83
N THR A 600 -5.28 -9.20 -11.68
CA THR A 600 -4.38 -10.15 -10.99
C THR A 600 -4.48 -9.99 -9.48
N VAL A 601 -4.29 -11.06 -8.71
CA VAL A 601 -4.27 -11.03 -7.23
C VAL A 601 -3.13 -10.12 -6.77
N ARG A 602 -1.97 -10.22 -7.44
CA ARG A 602 -0.83 -9.31 -7.22
C ARG A 602 -1.14 -7.87 -7.63
N GLY A 603 -2.01 -7.65 -8.62
CA GLY A 603 -2.47 -6.32 -9.02
C GLY A 603 -3.35 -5.69 -7.95
N PHE A 604 -4.37 -6.41 -7.50
CA PHE A 604 -5.29 -6.01 -6.43
C PHE A 604 -4.53 -5.52 -5.20
N TRP A 605 -3.68 -6.37 -4.61
CA TRP A 605 -2.93 -6.04 -3.40
C TRP A 605 -1.85 -4.96 -3.59
N ARG A 606 -1.54 -4.53 -4.82
CA ARG A 606 -0.62 -3.41 -5.10
C ARG A 606 -1.30 -2.06 -5.29
N ASP A 607 -2.62 -2.07 -5.48
CA ASP A 607 -3.45 -0.89 -5.72
C ASP A 607 -4.50 -0.66 -4.60
N TRP A 608 -4.74 -1.67 -3.73
CA TRP A 608 -5.52 -1.63 -2.47
C TRP A 608 -4.58 -1.60 -1.24
N HIS A 609 -4.88 -0.76 -0.24
CA HIS A 609 -4.05 -0.52 0.98
C HIS A 609 -2.55 -0.45 0.66
N ALA A 610 -2.23 0.28 -0.41
CA ALA A 610 -0.98 0.11 -1.13
C ALA A 610 0.26 0.76 -0.47
N SER A 611 0.11 1.44 0.68
CA SER A 611 1.20 1.79 1.60
C SER A 611 1.60 0.57 2.44
N PHE A 612 0.64 -0.18 2.98
CA PHE A 612 0.87 -1.44 3.68
C PHE A 612 1.44 -2.50 2.72
N ASN A 613 1.04 -2.53 1.44
CA ASN A 613 1.72 -3.38 0.45
C ASN A 613 3.22 -3.03 0.28
N LEU A 614 3.57 -1.73 0.25
CA LEU A 614 4.97 -1.30 0.18
C LEU A 614 5.73 -1.67 1.47
N TRP A 615 5.08 -1.56 2.63
CA TRP A 615 5.60 -2.00 3.92
C TRP A 615 5.90 -3.51 3.92
N ILE A 616 4.94 -4.35 3.53
CA ILE A 616 5.11 -5.81 3.41
C ILE A 616 6.24 -6.14 2.43
N VAL A 617 6.31 -5.44 1.30
CA VAL A 617 7.37 -5.65 0.30
C VAL A 617 8.77 -5.36 0.89
N ARG A 618 8.91 -4.29 1.68
CA ARG A 618 10.18 -3.86 2.30
C ARG A 618 10.58 -4.72 3.51
N TYR A 619 9.66 -4.97 4.45
CA TYR A 619 9.98 -5.54 5.77
C TYR A 619 9.68 -7.05 5.90
N MET A 620 8.97 -7.66 4.93
CA MET A 620 8.73 -9.12 4.90
C MET A 620 9.28 -9.78 3.63
N TYR A 621 8.77 -9.37 2.46
CA TYR A 621 9.02 -10.07 1.19
C TYR A 621 10.50 -10.03 0.77
N ILE A 622 11.12 -8.85 0.76
CA ILE A 622 12.55 -8.70 0.43
C ILE A 622 13.43 -9.46 1.45
N PRO A 623 13.24 -9.33 2.78
CA PRO A 623 13.92 -10.13 3.80
C PRO A 623 13.84 -11.65 3.61
N MET A 624 12.71 -12.19 3.14
CA MET A 624 12.56 -13.62 2.85
C MET A 624 13.17 -14.09 1.51
N GLY A 625 13.85 -13.19 0.78
CA GLY A 625 14.51 -13.45 -0.51
C GLY A 625 13.73 -12.93 -1.73
N GLY A 626 12.51 -12.43 -1.53
CA GLY A 626 11.70 -11.80 -2.56
C GLY A 626 11.49 -12.67 -3.79
N ARG A 627 12.02 -12.22 -4.95
CA ARG A 627 11.77 -12.87 -6.24
C ARG A 627 12.33 -14.29 -6.35
N SER A 628 13.34 -14.68 -5.58
CA SER A 628 13.88 -16.05 -5.60
C SER A 628 13.03 -17.04 -4.80
N ARG A 629 12.20 -16.57 -3.85
CA ARG A 629 11.46 -17.40 -2.88
C ARG A 629 9.99 -17.02 -2.79
N VAL A 630 9.37 -16.68 -3.93
CA VAL A 630 8.00 -16.13 -3.99
C VAL A 630 6.99 -17.05 -3.30
N ALA A 631 6.94 -18.33 -3.67
CA ALA A 631 5.97 -19.28 -3.10
C ALA A 631 6.11 -19.43 -1.57
N LEU A 632 7.36 -19.52 -1.07
CA LEU A 632 7.65 -19.62 0.37
C LEU A 632 7.32 -18.32 1.12
N SER A 633 7.38 -17.15 0.45
CA SER A 633 7.10 -15.85 1.07
C SER A 633 5.61 -15.54 1.19
N VAL A 634 4.77 -16.11 0.32
CA VAL A 634 3.36 -15.72 0.17
C VAL A 634 2.50 -16.15 1.37
N LEU A 635 2.61 -17.39 1.83
CA LEU A 635 1.80 -17.88 2.95
C LEU A 635 2.10 -17.15 4.28
N PRO A 636 3.38 -16.97 4.71
CA PRO A 636 3.69 -16.17 5.90
C PRO A 636 3.20 -14.72 5.83
N ILE A 637 3.22 -14.11 4.64
CA ILE A 637 2.67 -12.75 4.44
C ILE A 637 1.17 -12.72 4.68
N PHE A 638 0.38 -13.60 4.07
CA PHE A 638 -1.07 -13.58 4.26
C PHE A 638 -1.52 -14.04 5.65
N LEU A 639 -0.79 -14.97 6.29
CA LEU A 639 -1.01 -15.31 7.69
C LEU A 639 -0.74 -14.12 8.61
N PHE A 640 0.35 -13.36 8.41
CA PHE A 640 0.58 -12.13 9.18
C PHE A 640 -0.49 -11.07 8.93
N ILE A 641 -0.95 -10.88 7.68
CA ILE A 641 -2.05 -9.95 7.37
C ILE A 641 -3.32 -10.35 8.13
N ALA A 642 -3.66 -11.64 8.18
CA ALA A 642 -4.80 -12.14 8.95
C ALA A 642 -4.64 -11.91 10.45
N VAL A 643 -3.52 -12.33 11.06
CA VAL A 643 -3.23 -12.13 12.50
C VAL A 643 -3.18 -10.65 12.88
N TRP A 644 -2.70 -9.78 11.99
CA TRP A 644 -2.66 -8.33 12.21
C TRP A 644 -4.05 -7.69 12.12
N HIS A 645 -4.91 -8.14 11.21
CA HIS A 645 -6.30 -7.70 11.13
C HIS A 645 -7.16 -8.26 12.27
N ASP A 646 -6.94 -9.50 12.66
CA ASP A 646 -7.71 -10.28 13.63
C ASP A 646 -6.82 -11.30 14.37
N PRO A 647 -6.26 -10.94 15.54
CA PRO A 647 -5.41 -11.85 16.32
C PRO A 647 -6.16 -13.05 16.90
N ALA A 648 -7.51 -13.06 16.87
CA ALA A 648 -8.35 -14.21 17.25
C ALA A 648 -8.52 -15.24 16.10
N LEU A 649 -7.74 -15.10 15.02
CA LEU A 649 -7.48 -16.12 14.00
C LEU A 649 -8.64 -16.51 13.07
N HIS A 650 -9.82 -15.88 13.15
CA HIS A 650 -10.94 -16.19 12.25
C HIS A 650 -10.60 -15.98 10.75
N LEU A 651 -9.64 -15.10 10.44
CA LEU A 651 -9.16 -14.85 9.08
C LEU A 651 -8.16 -15.90 8.53
N VAL A 652 -7.86 -17.00 9.24
CA VAL A 652 -6.86 -17.98 8.78
C VAL A 652 -7.28 -18.76 7.51
N LYS A 653 -8.54 -19.24 7.37
CA LYS A 653 -8.94 -19.88 6.09
C LYS A 653 -8.82 -18.90 4.92
N TRP A 654 -9.20 -17.62 5.13
CA TRP A 654 -9.05 -16.55 4.13
C TRP A 654 -7.59 -16.35 3.70
N ALA A 655 -6.65 -16.29 4.65
CA ALA A 655 -5.23 -16.16 4.36
C ALA A 655 -4.72 -17.33 3.50
N VAL A 656 -5.13 -18.56 3.81
CA VAL A 656 -4.78 -19.76 3.04
C VAL A 656 -5.38 -19.71 1.63
N CYS A 657 -6.65 -19.33 1.47
CA CYS A 657 -7.28 -19.16 0.16
C CYS A 657 -6.57 -18.10 -0.69
N ILE A 658 -6.31 -16.90 -0.14
CA ILE A 658 -5.60 -15.82 -0.85
C ILE A 658 -4.17 -16.25 -1.21
N ALA A 659 -3.46 -16.93 -0.30
CA ALA A 659 -2.13 -17.48 -0.56
C ALA A 659 -2.13 -18.51 -1.71
N ALA A 660 -3.07 -19.46 -1.69
CA ALA A 660 -3.20 -20.48 -2.73
C ALA A 660 -3.48 -19.86 -4.11
N MET A 661 -4.39 -18.89 -4.20
CA MET A 661 -4.67 -18.16 -5.44
C MET A 661 -3.48 -17.35 -5.94
N PHE A 662 -2.73 -16.70 -5.03
CA PHE A 662 -1.53 -15.95 -5.40
C PHE A 662 -0.42 -16.89 -5.91
N VAL A 663 -0.24 -18.05 -5.29
CA VAL A 663 0.70 -19.09 -5.76
C VAL A 663 0.26 -19.64 -7.13
N ALA A 664 -1.04 -19.89 -7.34
CA ALA A 664 -1.58 -20.27 -8.64
C ALA A 664 -1.32 -19.20 -9.72
N GLU A 665 -1.58 -17.92 -9.42
CA GLU A 665 -1.28 -16.80 -10.32
C GLU A 665 0.21 -16.71 -10.66
N VAL A 666 1.11 -16.95 -9.69
CA VAL A 666 2.57 -17.01 -9.90
C VAL A 666 2.95 -18.20 -10.78
N ALA A 667 2.41 -19.39 -10.53
CA ALA A 667 2.71 -20.61 -11.28
C ALA A 667 2.23 -20.50 -12.73
N VAL A 668 0.98 -20.07 -12.94
CA VAL A 668 0.42 -19.81 -14.27
C VAL A 668 1.24 -18.74 -15.00
N SER A 669 1.56 -17.62 -14.35
CA SER A 669 2.40 -16.57 -14.94
C SER A 669 3.81 -17.06 -15.32
N GLY A 670 4.40 -17.96 -14.53
CA GLY A 670 5.69 -18.58 -14.82
C GLY A 670 5.64 -19.50 -16.04
N CYS A 671 4.67 -20.42 -16.07
CA CYS A 671 4.46 -21.36 -17.16
C CYS A 671 4.11 -20.67 -18.48
N PHE A 672 3.15 -19.73 -18.48
CA PHE A 672 2.82 -18.93 -19.66
C PHE A 672 3.99 -18.02 -20.07
N GLY A 673 4.72 -17.44 -19.12
CA GLY A 673 5.91 -16.62 -19.39
C GLY A 673 7.01 -17.40 -20.11
N TRP A 674 7.27 -18.64 -19.68
CA TRP A 674 8.21 -19.56 -20.35
C TRP A 674 7.69 -19.97 -21.72
N ALA A 675 6.44 -20.42 -21.83
CA ALA A 675 5.84 -20.89 -23.08
C ALA A 675 5.83 -19.78 -24.14
N ALA A 676 5.41 -18.57 -23.78
CA ALA A 676 5.40 -17.41 -24.66
C ALA A 676 6.83 -16.94 -25.04
N ALA A 677 7.83 -17.11 -24.16
CA ALA A 677 9.22 -16.82 -24.49
C ALA A 677 9.83 -17.85 -25.46
N ALA A 678 9.53 -19.14 -25.28
CA ALA A 678 9.92 -20.20 -26.21
C ALA A 678 9.24 -20.01 -27.58
N PHE A 679 7.93 -19.80 -27.58
CA PHE A 679 7.14 -19.51 -28.78
C PHE A 679 7.68 -18.28 -29.55
N ARG A 680 8.00 -17.17 -28.87
CA ARG A 680 8.63 -16.01 -29.53
C ARG A 680 9.99 -16.31 -30.17
N ARG A 681 10.80 -17.21 -29.61
CA ARG A 681 12.08 -17.64 -30.22
C ARG A 681 11.85 -18.48 -31.47
N GLU A 682 10.94 -19.45 -31.42
CA GLU A 682 10.58 -20.28 -32.58
C GLU A 682 9.92 -19.45 -33.69
N MET A 683 9.12 -18.42 -33.34
CA MET A 683 8.58 -17.44 -34.30
C MET A 683 9.68 -16.62 -34.97
N ALA A 684 10.70 -16.18 -34.23
CA ALA A 684 11.83 -15.43 -34.79
C ALA A 684 12.72 -16.32 -35.68
N ALA A 685 12.96 -17.56 -35.28
CA ALA A 685 13.69 -18.57 -36.06
C ALA A 685 12.92 -19.12 -37.27
N ALA A 686 11.65 -18.72 -37.44
CA ALA A 686 10.80 -19.05 -38.58
C ALA A 686 10.53 -17.83 -39.50
N ALA A 687 11.17 -16.69 -39.25
CA ALA A 687 11.16 -15.58 -40.19
C ALA A 687 12.03 -15.92 -41.42
N PRO A 688 11.55 -15.70 -42.66
CA PRO A 688 12.27 -16.11 -43.86
C PRO A 688 13.48 -15.20 -44.13
N THR A 689 14.66 -15.66 -43.73
CA THR A 689 15.91 -15.29 -44.42
C THR A 689 15.88 -15.88 -45.81
N GLY A 690 16.19 -15.08 -46.84
CA GLY A 690 15.93 -15.45 -48.24
C GLY A 690 16.63 -16.72 -48.74
N ALA A 691 15.97 -17.40 -49.69
CA ALA A 691 16.54 -18.39 -50.60
C ALA A 691 17.21 -19.65 -49.99
N VAL A 692 16.86 -20.07 -48.76
CA VAL A 692 17.22 -21.39 -48.23
C VAL A 692 16.04 -22.35 -48.36
N SER A 693 16.20 -23.46 -49.09
CA SER A 693 15.20 -24.52 -49.21
C SER A 693 15.14 -25.39 -47.94
N ASP A 694 13.95 -25.92 -47.61
CA ASP A 694 13.72 -26.65 -46.34
C ASP A 694 14.71 -27.84 -46.15
N ALA A 695 15.13 -28.51 -47.22
CA ALA A 695 16.10 -29.62 -47.18
C ALA A 695 17.47 -29.23 -46.57
N ALA A 696 17.96 -28.01 -46.84
CA ALA A 696 19.20 -27.50 -46.24
C ALA A 696 19.06 -27.22 -44.72
N LEU A 697 17.83 -26.99 -44.25
CA LEU A 697 17.49 -26.75 -42.84
C LEU A 697 17.20 -28.02 -42.04
N GLU A 698 17.01 -29.16 -42.70
CA GLU A 698 16.92 -30.48 -42.06
C GLU A 698 18.29 -31.18 -42.01
N ASN A 699 19.03 -31.23 -43.12
CA ASN A 699 20.33 -31.91 -43.19
C ASN A 699 21.39 -31.33 -42.23
N GLY A 700 21.30 -30.05 -41.87
CA GLY A 700 22.23 -29.40 -40.93
C GLY A 700 21.86 -29.51 -39.44
N ARG A 701 20.82 -30.29 -39.06
CA ARG A 701 20.22 -30.20 -37.71
C ARG A 701 20.64 -31.35 -36.79
N PRO A 702 21.32 -31.08 -35.64
CA PRO A 702 21.75 -32.14 -34.72
C PRO A 702 20.56 -32.87 -34.10
N THR A 703 20.64 -34.20 -34.07
CA THR A 703 19.58 -35.16 -33.71
C THR A 703 19.04 -35.03 -32.28
N ASN A 704 19.71 -34.29 -31.40
CA ASN A 704 19.41 -34.20 -29.96
C ASN A 704 18.43 -33.07 -29.55
N CYS A 705 17.47 -32.71 -30.41
CA CYS A 705 16.47 -31.67 -30.10
C CYS A 705 15.21 -32.22 -29.38
N ALA A 706 15.12 -31.99 -28.07
CA ALA A 706 14.06 -32.53 -27.21
C ALA A 706 12.60 -32.27 -27.69
N PRO A 707 11.68 -33.26 -27.59
CA PRO A 707 10.38 -33.23 -28.27
C PRO A 707 9.44 -32.10 -27.84
N ARG A 708 9.51 -31.61 -26.59
CA ARG A 708 8.74 -30.44 -26.14
C ARG A 708 9.05 -29.17 -26.94
N ARG A 709 10.29 -29.00 -27.44
CA ARG A 709 10.62 -27.90 -28.37
C ARG A 709 9.97 -28.13 -29.72
N SER A 710 9.94 -29.37 -30.24
CA SER A 710 9.34 -29.69 -31.53
C SER A 710 7.83 -29.33 -31.62
N LEU A 711 7.09 -29.42 -30.51
CA LEU A 711 5.67 -29.05 -30.48
C LEU A 711 5.50 -27.52 -30.47
N LEU A 712 6.23 -26.80 -29.62
CA LEU A 712 6.20 -25.33 -29.59
C LEU A 712 6.71 -24.74 -30.92
N ALA A 713 7.70 -25.36 -31.54
CA ALA A 713 8.23 -25.02 -32.86
C ALA A 713 7.18 -25.24 -33.98
N ARG A 714 6.46 -26.37 -33.94
CA ARG A 714 5.34 -26.65 -34.86
C ARG A 714 4.20 -25.65 -34.67
N LEU A 715 3.77 -25.38 -33.43
CA LEU A 715 2.72 -24.41 -33.13
C LEU A 715 3.12 -22.98 -33.51
N ALA A 716 4.37 -22.58 -33.28
CA ALA A 716 4.92 -21.31 -33.74
C ALA A 716 4.86 -21.22 -35.28
N ARG A 717 5.47 -22.16 -36.01
CA ARG A 717 5.46 -22.19 -37.48
C ARG A 717 4.04 -22.22 -38.06
N LEU A 718 3.12 -23.00 -37.48
CA LEU A 718 1.71 -23.01 -37.87
C LEU A 718 1.04 -21.66 -37.62
N SER A 719 1.29 -21.00 -36.48
CA SER A 719 0.73 -19.68 -36.19
C SER A 719 1.33 -18.56 -37.06
N ALA A 720 2.61 -18.68 -37.45
CA ALA A 720 3.25 -17.77 -38.39
C ALA A 720 2.65 -17.90 -39.80
N ARG A 721 2.47 -19.15 -40.27
CA ARG A 721 1.91 -19.47 -41.59
C ARG A 721 0.39 -19.25 -41.70
N ARG A 722 -0.39 -19.40 -40.62
CA ARG A 722 -1.87 -19.36 -40.65
C ARG A 722 -2.54 -18.19 -39.93
N LEU A 723 -1.88 -17.46 -39.03
CA LEU A 723 -2.50 -16.38 -38.27
C LEU A 723 -1.87 -15.01 -38.57
N SER A 724 -2.71 -14.08 -39.05
CA SER A 724 -2.31 -12.69 -39.25
C SER A 724 -1.77 -12.05 -37.96
N PRO A 725 -0.91 -11.01 -38.04
CA PRO A 725 -0.46 -10.27 -36.86
C PRO A 725 -1.63 -9.73 -36.01
N ARG A 726 -2.74 -9.31 -36.66
CA ARG A 726 -3.97 -8.89 -35.97
C ARG A 726 -4.55 -10.04 -35.15
N THR A 727 -4.81 -11.19 -35.78
CA THR A 727 -5.42 -12.37 -35.14
C THR A 727 -4.58 -12.84 -33.95
N ARG A 728 -3.24 -12.92 -34.12
CA ARG A 728 -2.32 -13.39 -33.06
C ARG A 728 -2.40 -12.55 -31.78
N ALA A 729 -2.54 -11.23 -31.88
CA ALA A 729 -2.56 -10.36 -30.71
C ALA A 729 -3.95 -9.90 -30.26
N TRP A 730 -5.00 -10.05 -31.09
CA TRP A 730 -6.38 -10.15 -30.58
C TRP A 730 -6.53 -11.38 -29.66
N LEU A 731 -6.01 -12.55 -30.08
CA LEU A 731 -5.97 -13.75 -29.22
C LEU A 731 -5.19 -13.48 -27.92
N HIS A 732 -4.03 -12.83 -28.00
CA HIS A 732 -3.27 -12.42 -26.80
C HIS A 732 -4.04 -11.43 -25.90
N ARG A 733 -4.89 -10.55 -26.46
CA ARG A 733 -5.81 -9.71 -25.69
C ARG A 733 -6.85 -10.58 -24.98
N GLN A 734 -7.57 -11.45 -25.69
CA GLN A 734 -8.61 -12.30 -25.09
C GLN A 734 -8.06 -13.24 -24.00
N ILE A 735 -6.88 -13.83 -24.19
CA ILE A 735 -6.22 -14.67 -23.16
C ILE A 735 -5.98 -13.87 -21.86
N ARG A 736 -5.60 -12.59 -21.96
CA ARG A 736 -5.41 -11.71 -20.79
C ARG A 736 -6.75 -11.29 -20.16
N VAL A 737 -7.80 -11.12 -20.95
CA VAL A 737 -9.16 -10.87 -20.44
C VAL A 737 -9.66 -12.08 -19.66
N VAL A 738 -9.56 -13.30 -20.20
CA VAL A 738 -9.96 -14.55 -19.52
C VAL A 738 -9.13 -14.80 -18.25
N GLY A 739 -7.82 -14.53 -18.27
CA GLY A 739 -6.99 -14.57 -17.06
C GLY A 739 -7.37 -13.53 -16.00
N GLY A 740 -7.88 -12.36 -16.44
CA GLY A 740 -8.50 -11.37 -15.56
C GLY A 740 -9.80 -11.90 -14.93
N MET A 741 -10.70 -12.46 -15.75
CA MET A 741 -12.00 -13.00 -15.32
C MET A 741 -11.84 -14.05 -14.23
N SER A 742 -10.97 -15.05 -14.46
CA SER A 742 -10.74 -16.12 -13.48
C SER A 742 -10.12 -15.58 -12.19
N THR A 743 -9.23 -14.58 -12.28
CA THR A 743 -8.62 -13.96 -11.09
C THR A 743 -9.61 -13.12 -10.28
N VAL A 744 -10.47 -12.34 -10.94
CA VAL A 744 -11.50 -11.54 -10.27
C VAL A 744 -12.56 -12.45 -9.64
N PHE A 745 -12.98 -13.52 -10.31
CA PHE A 745 -13.88 -14.53 -9.75
C PHE A 745 -13.26 -15.24 -8.53
N ALA A 746 -11.98 -15.60 -8.58
CA ALA A 746 -11.30 -16.23 -7.46
C ALA A 746 -11.19 -15.28 -6.24
N LEU A 747 -10.87 -13.99 -6.48
CA LEU A 747 -10.92 -12.94 -5.44
C LEU A 747 -12.31 -12.78 -4.82
N ILE A 748 -13.37 -12.90 -5.63
CA ILE A 748 -14.78 -12.92 -5.16
C ILE A 748 -15.00 -14.08 -4.18
N VAL A 749 -14.63 -15.31 -4.56
CA VAL A 749 -14.81 -16.52 -3.73
C VAL A 749 -14.01 -16.46 -2.42
N ALA A 750 -12.75 -16.04 -2.45
CA ALA A 750 -11.94 -15.99 -1.23
C ALA A 750 -12.44 -14.95 -0.20
N ASN A 751 -12.96 -13.81 -0.66
CA ASN A 751 -13.53 -12.81 0.23
C ASN A 751 -14.91 -13.21 0.76
N LEU A 752 -15.72 -13.96 -0.02
CA LEU A 752 -16.93 -14.62 0.50
C LEU A 752 -16.60 -15.51 1.71
N ILE A 753 -15.60 -16.39 1.59
CA ILE A 753 -15.16 -17.30 2.66
C ILE A 753 -14.76 -16.54 3.93
N GLY A 754 -13.80 -15.61 3.82
CA GLY A 754 -13.24 -14.93 5.00
C GLY A 754 -14.22 -14.08 5.78
N PHE A 755 -15.03 -13.32 5.06
CA PHE A 755 -16.03 -12.42 5.62
C PHE A 755 -17.15 -13.21 6.32
N SER A 756 -17.51 -14.39 5.80
CA SER A 756 -18.53 -15.25 6.40
C SER A 756 -18.06 -15.87 7.72
N MET A 757 -16.79 -16.28 7.84
CA MET A 757 -16.21 -16.75 9.12
C MET A 757 -16.23 -15.70 10.22
N GLN A 758 -15.99 -14.43 9.89
CA GLN A 758 -16.09 -13.34 10.86
C GLN A 758 -17.54 -13.13 11.32
N ASN A 759 -18.53 -13.43 10.46
CA ASN A 759 -19.94 -13.24 10.77
C ASN A 759 -20.59 -14.40 11.52
N SER A 760 -20.22 -15.66 11.27
CA SER A 760 -20.70 -16.79 12.08
C SER A 760 -20.27 -16.61 13.54
N SER A 761 -18.98 -16.33 13.75
CA SER A 761 -18.37 -16.00 15.06
C SER A 761 -19.08 -14.82 15.75
N ALA A 762 -19.31 -13.71 15.03
CA ALA A 762 -20.01 -12.54 15.56
C ALA A 762 -21.53 -12.71 15.74
N THR A 763 -22.12 -13.78 15.19
CA THR A 763 -23.54 -14.15 15.38
C THR A 763 -23.71 -14.99 16.63
N ILE A 764 -22.87 -16.03 16.79
CA ILE A 764 -22.78 -16.86 18.01
C ILE A 764 -22.61 -15.97 19.25
N ALA A 765 -21.63 -15.05 19.22
CA ALA A 765 -21.33 -14.13 20.31
C ALA A 765 -22.41 -13.07 20.62
N LYS A 766 -23.42 -12.89 19.74
CA LYS A 766 -24.53 -11.94 19.95
C LYS A 766 -25.83 -12.60 20.41
N ILE A 767 -26.14 -13.77 19.86
CA ILE A 767 -27.45 -14.40 20.03
C ILE A 767 -27.42 -15.40 21.20
N GLY A 768 -26.25 -15.93 21.56
CA GLY A 768 -26.07 -16.79 22.74
C GLY A 768 -26.67 -18.20 22.61
N THR A 769 -27.41 -18.47 21.55
CA THR A 769 -28.00 -19.78 21.23
C THR A 769 -27.20 -20.52 20.18
N THR A 770 -27.04 -21.83 20.36
CA THR A 770 -26.46 -22.76 19.38
C THR A 770 -27.47 -23.24 18.31
N LEU A 771 -28.66 -22.62 18.23
CA LEU A 771 -29.65 -22.95 17.19
C LEU A 771 -29.14 -22.46 15.83
N GLU A 772 -28.71 -23.44 15.03
CA GLU A 772 -28.08 -23.29 13.70
C GLU A 772 -26.93 -22.27 13.69
N PRO A 773 -25.65 -22.71 13.75
CA PRO A 773 -24.60 -21.87 13.17
C PRO A 773 -25.02 -21.58 11.73
N THR A 774 -25.20 -20.30 11.38
CA THR A 774 -25.45 -19.88 10.00
C THR A 774 -24.15 -20.08 9.22
N ASP A 775 -23.87 -21.33 8.87
CA ASP A 775 -22.54 -21.73 8.46
C ASP A 775 -22.20 -21.09 7.12
N ALA A 776 -20.95 -20.64 7.01
CA ALA A 776 -20.46 -19.99 5.80
C ALA A 776 -20.66 -20.88 4.57
N GLU A 777 -20.46 -22.18 4.80
CA GLU A 777 -20.50 -23.26 3.83
C GLU A 777 -21.95 -23.52 3.39
N ASP A 778 -22.94 -23.32 4.28
CA ASP A 778 -24.36 -23.46 4.01
C ASP A 778 -24.92 -22.27 3.20
N ILE A 779 -24.52 -21.04 3.51
CA ILE A 779 -24.88 -19.84 2.71
C ILE A 779 -24.29 -19.95 1.29
N ILE A 780 -23.03 -20.39 1.18
CA ILE A 780 -22.36 -20.61 -0.09
C ILE A 780 -23.04 -21.73 -0.90
N ALA A 781 -23.40 -22.85 -0.27
CA ALA A 781 -24.13 -23.94 -0.91
C ALA A 781 -25.52 -23.50 -1.41
N ARG A 782 -26.28 -22.75 -0.61
CA ARG A 782 -27.57 -22.17 -1.02
C ARG A 782 -27.41 -21.23 -2.23
N SER A 783 -26.38 -20.38 -2.23
CA SER A 783 -26.06 -19.49 -3.37
C SER A 783 -25.72 -20.27 -4.65
N PHE A 784 -25.00 -21.39 -4.54
CA PHE A 784 -24.73 -22.27 -5.69
C PHE A 784 -25.98 -23.03 -6.16
N SER A 785 -26.88 -23.44 -5.27
CA SER A 785 -28.13 -24.12 -5.66
C SER A 785 -29.14 -23.21 -6.38
N GLN A 786 -29.05 -21.90 -6.17
CA GLN A 786 -29.87 -20.89 -6.86
C GLN A 786 -29.30 -20.44 -8.23
N LEU A 787 -28.21 -21.05 -8.70
CA LEU A 787 -27.50 -20.60 -9.90
C LEU A 787 -28.29 -20.84 -11.20
N THR A 788 -28.99 -19.81 -11.69
CA THR A 788 -29.69 -19.88 -12.98
C THR A 788 -28.73 -19.67 -14.16
N PRO A 789 -29.02 -20.23 -15.36
CA PRO A 789 -28.24 -19.97 -16.57
C PRO A 789 -28.16 -18.49 -16.93
N TRP A 790 -29.25 -17.74 -16.75
CA TRP A 790 -29.30 -16.29 -16.98
C TRP A 790 -28.35 -15.53 -16.04
N PHE A 791 -28.33 -15.88 -14.76
CA PHE A 791 -27.40 -15.32 -13.79
C PHE A 791 -25.94 -15.65 -14.17
N ALA A 792 -25.66 -16.91 -14.53
CA ALA A 792 -24.32 -17.33 -14.94
C ALA A 792 -23.83 -16.55 -16.19
N THR A 793 -24.69 -16.36 -17.20
CA THR A 793 -24.40 -15.53 -18.37
C THR A 793 -24.16 -14.07 -17.97
N GLY A 794 -25.01 -13.49 -17.12
CA GLY A 794 -24.84 -12.12 -16.62
C GLY A 794 -23.52 -11.91 -15.85
N LEU A 795 -23.14 -12.88 -15.02
CA LEU A 795 -21.87 -12.89 -14.30
C LEU A 795 -20.67 -12.99 -15.26
N LEU A 796 -20.74 -13.87 -16.26
CA LEU A 796 -19.68 -14.00 -17.28
C LEU A 796 -19.52 -12.71 -18.11
N VAL A 797 -20.62 -12.09 -18.54
CA VAL A 797 -20.61 -10.79 -19.26
C VAL A 797 -20.03 -9.68 -18.37
N SER A 798 -20.38 -9.66 -17.08
CA SER A 798 -19.86 -8.69 -16.10
C SER A 798 -18.34 -8.85 -15.90
N LEU A 799 -17.88 -10.09 -15.67
CA LEU A 799 -16.46 -10.41 -15.52
C LEU A 799 -15.67 -10.10 -16.79
N TYR A 800 -16.21 -10.44 -17.97
CA TYR A 800 -15.60 -10.12 -19.26
C TYR A 800 -15.47 -8.62 -19.45
N THR A 801 -16.52 -7.86 -19.17
CA THR A 801 -16.57 -6.40 -19.33
C THR A 801 -15.53 -5.70 -18.47
N LEU A 802 -15.51 -6.00 -17.16
CA LEU A 802 -14.54 -5.41 -16.23
C LEU A 802 -13.09 -5.79 -16.61
N SER A 803 -12.84 -7.05 -16.97
CA SER A 803 -11.52 -7.52 -17.39
C SER A 803 -11.09 -6.94 -18.73
N SER A 804 -12.02 -6.74 -19.67
CA SER A 804 -11.80 -6.12 -20.99
C SER A 804 -11.35 -4.66 -20.85
N LEU A 805 -12.04 -3.89 -20.00
CA LEU A 805 -11.68 -2.51 -19.66
C LEU A 805 -10.34 -2.43 -18.91
N ALA A 806 -10.11 -3.31 -17.94
CA ALA A 806 -8.87 -3.34 -17.18
C ALA A 806 -7.65 -3.77 -18.02
N VAL A 807 -7.82 -4.64 -19.04
CA VAL A 807 -6.75 -4.91 -20.02
C VAL A 807 -6.40 -3.67 -20.84
N ILE A 808 -7.41 -2.92 -21.31
CA ILE A 808 -7.18 -1.67 -22.07
C ILE A 808 -6.43 -0.63 -21.21
N ASP A 809 -6.87 -0.39 -19.98
CA ASP A 809 -6.19 0.56 -19.06
C ASP A 809 -4.74 0.16 -18.74
N ARG A 810 -4.48 -1.13 -18.49
CA ARG A 810 -3.13 -1.62 -18.20
C ARG A 810 -2.22 -1.57 -19.43
N ASP A 811 -2.75 -1.77 -20.64
CA ASP A 811 -2.00 -1.55 -21.88
C ASP A 811 -1.66 -0.06 -22.07
N MET A 812 -2.64 0.84 -22.01
CA MET A 812 -2.43 2.29 -22.10
C MET A 812 -1.36 2.78 -21.11
N GLN A 813 -1.37 2.28 -19.87
CA GLN A 813 -0.38 2.63 -18.86
C GLN A 813 0.99 2.01 -19.12
N ALA A 814 1.07 0.79 -19.65
CA ALA A 814 2.34 0.21 -20.07
C ALA A 814 2.98 1.03 -21.21
N HIS A 815 2.16 1.55 -22.14
CA HIS A 815 2.61 2.44 -23.21
C HIS A 815 3.11 3.77 -22.64
N MET A 816 2.33 4.43 -21.78
CA MET A 816 2.70 5.69 -21.12
C MET A 816 4.01 5.56 -20.33
N MET A 817 4.15 4.49 -19.53
CA MET A 817 5.39 4.22 -18.78
C MET A 817 6.59 3.88 -19.67
N SER A 818 6.37 3.37 -20.89
CA SER A 818 7.44 3.17 -21.88
C SER A 818 7.85 4.49 -22.53
N TRP A 819 6.88 5.33 -22.89
CA TRP A 819 7.10 6.66 -23.47
C TRP A 819 7.84 7.58 -22.50
N LEU A 820 7.40 7.68 -21.23
CA LEU A 820 8.09 8.43 -20.18
C LEU A 820 9.54 7.96 -19.98
N ARG A 821 9.79 6.65 -20.01
CA ARG A 821 11.17 6.11 -19.94
C ARG A 821 12.02 6.51 -21.14
N GLN A 822 11.45 6.58 -22.34
CA GLN A 822 12.13 7.01 -23.54
C GLN A 822 12.44 8.52 -23.51
N GLN A 823 11.45 9.34 -23.15
CA GLN A 823 11.57 10.80 -22.95
C GLN A 823 12.70 11.14 -21.96
N TYR A 824 12.66 10.55 -20.75
CA TYR A 824 13.67 10.76 -19.72
C TYR A 824 14.97 9.96 -19.92
N LYS A 825 15.11 9.22 -21.03
CA LYS A 825 16.27 8.37 -21.37
C LYS A 825 16.60 7.28 -20.33
N LEU A 826 15.63 6.92 -19.48
CA LEU A 826 15.68 5.94 -18.38
C LEU A 826 15.62 4.48 -18.89
N ASN A 827 16.52 4.13 -19.83
CA ASN A 827 16.64 2.78 -20.39
C ASN A 827 18.06 2.39 -20.83
N LYS A 828 19.10 3.18 -20.48
CA LYS A 828 20.51 2.80 -20.73
C LYS A 828 20.95 1.62 -19.83
N ARG A 829 20.51 0.40 -20.17
CA ARG A 829 21.44 -0.73 -20.11
C ARG A 829 22.51 -0.45 -21.15
N THR A 830 23.74 -0.27 -20.70
CA THR A 830 24.89 -0.03 -21.56
C THR A 830 24.98 -1.11 -22.63
N SER A 831 24.99 -0.69 -23.90
CA SER A 831 25.51 -1.50 -24.99
C SER A 831 26.88 -2.06 -24.61
N GLY A 832 27.13 -3.33 -24.90
CA GLY A 832 28.33 -4.03 -24.42
C GLY A 832 29.62 -3.37 -24.90
N ALA A 833 30.28 -2.64 -24.01
CA ALA A 833 31.64 -2.16 -24.20
C ALA A 833 32.61 -3.23 -23.71
N THR A 834 33.05 -4.07 -24.64
CA THR A 834 34.11 -5.08 -24.48
C THR A 834 35.03 -5.00 -25.69
N PRO A 835 36.34 -5.27 -25.56
CA PRO A 835 37.22 -5.13 -24.39
C PRO A 835 38.47 -4.27 -24.70
N VAL A 836 39.26 -3.92 -23.68
CA VAL A 836 40.69 -3.60 -23.87
C VAL A 836 41.46 -4.09 -22.65
N GLU A 837 42.39 -5.02 -22.85
CA GLU A 837 43.42 -5.36 -21.86
C GLU A 837 44.59 -4.38 -22.04
N GLY A 838 45.04 -3.75 -20.95
CA GLY A 838 46.15 -2.80 -20.95
C GLY A 838 47.19 -3.21 -19.90
N ARG A 839 48.45 -3.32 -20.31
CA ARG A 839 49.55 -3.87 -19.49
C ARG A 839 49.81 -3.07 -18.22
N THR A 840 49.84 -3.79 -17.10
CA THR A 840 50.96 -3.76 -16.12
C THR A 840 51.22 -5.20 -15.70
#